data_AF-V4QYC0-F1
#
_entry.id   AF-V4QYC0-F1
#
_cell.length_a   1.000
_cell.length_b   1.000
_cell.length_c   1.000
_cell.angle_alpha   90.00
_cell.angle_beta   90.00
_cell.angle_gamma   90.00
#
_symmetry.space_group_name_H-M   'P 1'
#
loop_
_entity.id
_entity.type
_entity.pdbx_description
1 polymer ?
#
loop_
_entity_poly.entity_id
_entity_poly.type
_entity_poly.pdbx_seq_one_letter_code
_entity_poly.pdbx_strand_id
1 'polypeptide(L)'
;MRRLILTFGFACLALNLGNVADAATKRWTGGPGYKTFVIGDEAKPTPDPVKGGFLLSGGGDWALDAFRWFTAHSGHGHIVVLRASGTTESQDEFYNNVKGVTSVRTFLFTDRKAAYDAKLLAAIKSADGIFLAGGDQSNYVRMWKGTPLNAALDAHVAAGKPLGGTSAGLAVQGSWLYGAMDGGSITSKEAMSDPLGAANTIEGDFLHSALLADIVTDSHFEVRDRLGRLIAFVVKAEQLRAAPNKRYARPLVGLGIDEAAAMTVESDGTARVHSNTDGHAWLVQGGEVHDLAVGKPLNIANVHVTGIGKTSTFNVKTLEVGLPAFTRIYDVKDGILAKRVHWSLAIHGGAGIIDRADLTPETDAAYRGGLSQALKAGQDVLEKGGTALDATQAAVRVLEDNPLFNAGKGAAIAADGNVYLDAAVMDGATQKAGAVAALTRTKNPILAARAVMDKTRHVLLAGEGADAFAKAQGLEQVDPSYFHTPEREQMLVDWKKDHQAMINPTHMYGTVGAVAVDSDGNLAAATSTGGLTGKQWGRIGDSPLIGAGTYARNGDCAVSATGTGEFFIRDSAGRQVCDRVRWNHQGIDAAANDTIMSIGSIGGDGGLIAMDASGKASFAINDLGMYRGAVSSDSPVVQTAIYVDETLK
;
A
#
# COMPACT_ATOMS: atom_id res chain seq x y z
N MET A 1 34.92 -27.51 -22.20
CA MET A 1 35.16 -27.85 -20.78
C MET A 1 34.25 -27.00 -19.90
N ARG A 2 32.92 -27.18 -19.96
CA ARG A 2 32.07 -27.73 -18.87
C ARG A 2 32.79 -28.04 -17.54
N ARG A 3 32.50 -27.26 -16.49
CA ARG A 3 32.32 -27.78 -15.13
C ARG A 3 31.13 -27.08 -14.47
N LEU A 4 30.16 -27.93 -14.16
CA LEU A 4 28.92 -27.72 -13.43
C LEU A 4 29.29 -27.73 -11.93
N ILE A 5 28.89 -26.72 -11.16
CA ILE A 5 28.89 -26.80 -9.68
C ILE A 5 27.44 -26.72 -9.24
N LEU A 6 26.89 -27.90 -8.96
CA LEU A 6 25.71 -28.11 -8.14
C LEU A 6 26.13 -27.84 -6.68
N THR A 7 25.46 -26.92 -6.00
CA THR A 7 25.54 -26.83 -4.53
C THR A 7 24.17 -27.18 -3.97
N PHE A 8 24.05 -28.43 -3.52
CA PHE A 8 22.98 -28.93 -2.66
C PHE A 8 23.04 -28.22 -1.30
N GLY A 9 21.98 -27.52 -0.91
CA GLY A 9 21.80 -27.03 0.46
C GLY A 9 21.37 -28.18 1.36
N PHE A 10 22.34 -28.84 1.99
CA PHE A 10 22.10 -29.80 3.05
C PHE A 10 21.63 -29.07 4.32
N ALA A 11 20.46 -29.47 4.82
CA ALA A 11 20.01 -29.14 6.16
C ALA A 11 21.01 -29.69 7.20
N CYS A 12 21.47 -28.82 8.09
CA CYS A 12 22.30 -29.20 9.24
C CYS A 12 21.49 -30.07 10.20
N LEU A 13 21.65 -31.39 10.08
CA LEU A 13 21.34 -32.35 11.13
C LEU A 13 22.47 -32.29 12.17
N ALA A 14 22.37 -31.41 13.16
CA ALA A 14 23.27 -31.40 14.30
C ALA A 14 22.93 -32.58 15.24
N LEU A 15 23.62 -33.70 15.04
CA LEU A 15 23.70 -34.82 15.97
C LEU A 15 24.45 -34.37 17.25
N ASN A 16 23.70 -34.05 18.30
CA ASN A 16 24.25 -33.88 19.64
C ASN A 16 24.26 -35.24 20.35
N LEU A 17 25.38 -35.97 20.20
CA LEU A 17 25.72 -37.13 21.03
C LEU A 17 26.37 -36.62 22.32
N GLY A 18 25.55 -36.36 23.36
CA GLY A 18 26.07 -35.86 24.63
C GLY A 18 24.99 -35.60 25.70
N ASN A 19 24.30 -36.65 26.15
CA ASN A 19 23.81 -36.89 27.52
C ASN A 19 22.74 -37.98 27.50
N VAL A 20 23.19 -39.22 27.40
CA VAL A 20 22.38 -40.41 27.68
C VAL A 20 22.45 -40.68 29.18
N ALA A 21 21.91 -39.76 30.00
CA ALA A 21 21.67 -39.96 31.43
C ALA A 21 20.90 -38.77 32.06
N ASP A 22 19.77 -38.33 31.47
CA ASP A 22 18.69 -37.71 32.28
C ASP A 22 17.32 -37.68 31.55
N ALA A 23 17.03 -38.73 30.76
CA ALA A 23 15.71 -38.92 30.20
C ALA A 23 14.77 -39.51 31.26
N ALA A 24 14.43 -38.70 32.28
CA ALA A 24 13.15 -38.87 32.96
C ALA A 24 12.06 -38.69 31.90
N THR A 25 11.45 -39.80 31.49
CA THR A 25 10.36 -39.85 30.51
C THR A 25 9.26 -38.86 30.92
N LYS A 26 9.07 -37.77 30.13
CA LYS A 26 7.90 -36.88 30.23
C LYS A 26 6.63 -37.75 30.12
N ARG A 27 6.00 -38.07 31.26
CA ARG A 27 4.98 -39.12 31.34
C ARG A 27 3.63 -38.58 30.87
N TRP A 28 3.36 -38.71 29.59
CA TRP A 28 2.01 -38.53 29.05
C TRP A 28 1.04 -39.47 29.80
N THR A 29 -0.06 -38.91 30.26
CA THR A 29 -1.23 -39.68 30.73
C THR A 29 -2.28 -39.71 29.62
N GLY A 30 -3.40 -40.40 29.80
CA GLY A 30 -4.42 -40.50 28.78
C GLY A 30 -5.83 -40.60 29.34
N GLY A 31 -6.79 -40.23 28.50
CA GLY A 31 -8.22 -40.43 28.71
C GLY A 31 -8.86 -40.97 27.43
N PRO A 32 -10.19 -41.14 27.38
CA PRO A 32 -10.88 -41.61 26.20
C PRO A 32 -10.60 -40.72 24.98
N GLY A 33 -9.80 -41.22 24.04
CA GLY A 33 -9.50 -40.52 22.78
C GLY A 33 -8.46 -39.41 22.84
N TYR A 34 -7.70 -39.26 23.93
CA TYR A 34 -6.59 -38.28 24.00
C TYR A 34 -5.43 -38.74 24.87
N LYS A 35 -4.25 -38.16 24.62
CA LYS A 35 -3.12 -38.11 25.55
C LYS A 35 -3.01 -36.72 26.14
N THR A 36 -2.63 -36.61 27.41
CA THR A 36 -2.43 -35.31 28.07
C THR A 36 -1.12 -35.24 28.83
N PHE A 37 -0.55 -34.04 28.85
CA PHE A 37 0.68 -33.71 29.56
C PHE A 37 0.52 -32.33 30.20
N VAL A 38 1.11 -32.14 31.38
CA VAL A 38 1.04 -30.90 32.16
C VAL A 38 2.44 -30.48 32.56
N ILE A 39 2.72 -29.19 32.49
CA ILE A 39 3.90 -28.54 33.05
C ILE A 39 3.48 -27.32 33.87
N GLY A 40 4.19 -27.04 34.95
CA GLY A 40 3.80 -26.02 35.93
C GLY A 40 2.84 -26.55 37.01
N ASP A 41 2.14 -25.64 37.67
CA ASP A 41 1.34 -25.94 38.87
C ASP A 41 -0.10 -25.44 38.70
N GLU A 42 -1.02 -26.36 38.41
CA GLU A 42 -2.45 -26.06 38.20
C GLU A 42 -3.20 -25.73 39.50
N ALA A 43 -2.57 -25.88 40.68
CA ALA A 43 -3.21 -25.51 41.95
C ALA A 43 -3.01 -24.03 42.31
N LYS A 44 -2.10 -23.33 41.64
CA LYS A 44 -1.87 -21.91 41.86
C LYS A 44 -3.01 -21.06 41.27
N PRO A 45 -3.32 -19.90 41.87
CA PRO A 45 -4.31 -18.99 41.29
C PRO A 45 -3.76 -18.27 40.04
N THR A 46 -4.66 -17.87 39.15
CA THR A 46 -4.38 -16.94 38.03
C THR A 46 -3.86 -15.60 38.58
N PRO A 47 -2.64 -15.19 38.24
CA PRO A 47 -2.03 -13.98 38.81
C PRO A 47 -2.73 -12.67 38.46
N ASP A 48 -3.13 -12.49 37.20
CA ASP A 48 -3.63 -11.23 36.65
C ASP A 48 -5.03 -11.38 36.03
N PRO A 49 -5.76 -10.27 35.79
CA PRO A 49 -7.04 -10.32 35.10
C PRO A 49 -6.94 -10.91 33.69
N VAL A 50 -7.82 -11.86 33.37
CA VAL A 50 -7.95 -12.43 32.02
C VAL A 50 -8.67 -11.45 31.09
N LYS A 51 -8.19 -11.34 29.86
CA LYS A 51 -8.71 -10.45 28.81
C LYS A 51 -8.94 -11.21 27.51
N GLY A 52 -9.98 -10.81 26.77
CA GLY A 52 -10.36 -11.43 25.52
C GLY A 52 -9.48 -10.97 24.36
N GLY A 53 -9.36 -11.82 23.34
CA GLY A 53 -8.63 -11.49 22.12
C GLY A 53 -8.25 -12.74 21.32
N PHE A 54 -7.72 -12.53 20.12
CA PHE A 54 -7.27 -13.60 19.24
C PHE A 54 -5.79 -13.50 18.91
N LEU A 55 -5.09 -14.64 18.91
CA LEU A 55 -3.73 -14.75 18.37
C LEU A 55 -3.76 -15.64 17.13
N LEU A 56 -3.42 -15.07 15.97
CA LEU A 56 -3.36 -15.73 14.67
C LEU A 56 -1.91 -15.83 14.22
N SER A 57 -1.26 -16.98 14.42
CA SER A 57 0.14 -17.22 13.99
C SER A 57 0.26 -18.01 12.69
N GLY A 58 1.07 -17.52 11.74
CA GLY A 58 1.19 -18.10 10.39
C GLY A 58 1.91 -19.45 10.29
N GLY A 59 2.66 -19.88 11.30
CA GLY A 59 3.17 -21.25 11.41
C GLY A 59 4.68 -21.48 11.34
N GLY A 60 5.50 -20.42 11.35
CA GLY A 60 6.97 -20.49 11.41
C GLY A 60 7.53 -20.13 12.79
N ASP A 61 8.66 -19.40 12.80
CA ASP A 61 9.30 -18.93 14.03
C ASP A 61 8.34 -18.12 14.91
N TRP A 62 8.43 -18.32 16.22
CA TRP A 62 7.53 -17.66 17.15
C TRP A 62 7.85 -16.17 17.24
N ALA A 63 6.93 -15.33 16.78
CA ALA A 63 6.94 -13.90 17.03
C ALA A 63 6.68 -13.65 18.53
N LEU A 64 7.74 -13.72 19.34
CA LEU A 64 7.65 -13.82 20.81
C LEU A 64 6.77 -12.74 21.45
N ASP A 65 6.75 -11.52 20.89
CA ASP A 65 5.92 -10.44 21.42
C ASP A 65 4.41 -10.72 21.29
N ALA A 66 3.98 -11.39 20.21
CA ALA A 66 2.58 -11.82 20.05
C ALA A 66 2.20 -12.92 21.05
N PHE A 67 3.14 -13.82 21.36
CA PHE A 67 2.90 -14.88 22.33
C PHE A 67 2.95 -14.37 23.78
N ARG A 68 3.82 -13.40 24.09
CA ARG A 68 3.80 -12.66 25.37
C ARG A 68 2.51 -11.89 25.57
N TRP A 69 1.99 -11.28 24.50
CA TRP A 69 0.65 -10.69 24.51
C TRP A 69 -0.41 -11.74 24.89
N PHE A 70 -0.35 -12.93 24.29
CA PHE A 70 -1.31 -14.00 24.59
C PHE A 70 -1.20 -14.51 26.04
N THR A 71 0.01 -14.67 26.58
CA THR A 71 0.20 -15.05 28.00
C THR A 71 -0.31 -13.98 28.95
N ALA A 72 -0.11 -12.70 28.63
CA ALA A 72 -0.63 -11.59 29.42
C ALA A 72 -2.17 -11.53 29.38
N HIS A 73 -2.79 -11.74 28.21
CA HIS A 73 -4.25 -11.84 28.08
C HIS A 73 -4.82 -13.04 28.81
N SER A 74 -4.03 -14.11 28.96
CA SER A 74 -4.37 -15.27 29.78
C SER A 74 -4.13 -15.03 31.29
N GLY A 75 -3.92 -13.78 31.71
CA GLY A 75 -3.68 -13.41 33.10
C GLY A 75 -2.40 -14.00 33.69
N HIS A 76 -1.43 -14.40 32.85
CA HIS A 76 -0.26 -15.20 33.24
C HIS A 76 -0.64 -16.52 33.98
N GLY A 77 -1.87 -17.01 33.75
CA GLY A 77 -2.46 -18.15 34.44
C GLY A 77 -2.27 -19.46 33.69
N HIS A 78 -3.38 -20.18 33.49
CA HIS A 78 -3.40 -21.55 32.98
C HIS A 78 -3.78 -21.59 31.51
N ILE A 79 -2.85 -22.06 30.67
CA ILE A 79 -3.09 -22.24 29.23
C ILE A 79 -3.42 -23.71 28.95
N VAL A 80 -4.49 -23.94 28.16
CA VAL A 80 -4.77 -25.25 27.58
C VAL A 80 -4.38 -25.26 26.11
N VAL A 81 -3.47 -26.17 25.74
CA VAL A 81 -3.05 -26.40 24.36
C VAL A 81 -3.84 -27.59 23.80
N LEU A 82 -4.56 -27.38 22.71
CA LEU A 82 -5.25 -28.43 21.97
C LEU A 82 -4.48 -28.75 20.69
N ARG A 83 -4.16 -30.03 20.49
CA ARG A 83 -3.40 -30.50 19.32
C ARG A 83 -4.10 -31.65 18.63
N ALA A 84 -4.23 -31.56 17.32
CA ALA A 84 -4.64 -32.67 16.47
C ALA A 84 -3.49 -33.64 16.13
N SER A 85 -2.23 -33.18 16.17
CA SER A 85 -1.03 -34.00 15.97
C SER A 85 0.22 -33.35 16.60
N GLY A 86 1.36 -34.03 16.55
CA GLY A 86 2.64 -33.54 17.06
C GLY A 86 2.94 -33.91 18.52
N THR A 87 3.85 -33.17 19.16
CA THR A 87 4.40 -33.46 20.50
C THR A 87 4.21 -32.30 21.49
N THR A 88 5.10 -32.13 22.49
CA THR A 88 5.01 -31.10 23.55
C THR A 88 5.52 -29.72 23.13
N GLU A 89 5.95 -29.52 21.88
CA GLU A 89 6.62 -28.29 21.40
C GLU A 89 5.95 -26.99 21.86
N SER A 90 4.67 -26.75 21.54
CA SER A 90 3.99 -25.49 21.90
C SER A 90 3.95 -25.26 23.41
N GLN A 91 3.84 -26.32 24.19
CA GLN A 91 3.85 -26.23 25.65
C GLN A 91 5.23 -25.92 26.19
N ASP A 92 6.26 -26.58 25.66
CA ASP A 92 7.65 -26.30 26.03
C ASP A 92 8.00 -24.84 25.68
N GLU A 93 7.51 -24.34 24.55
CA GLU A 93 7.71 -22.97 24.11
C GLU A 93 7.02 -21.95 25.03
N PHE A 94 5.71 -22.13 25.32
CA PHE A 94 4.99 -21.25 26.26
C PHE A 94 5.64 -21.24 27.65
N TYR A 95 5.99 -22.41 28.19
CA TYR A 95 6.47 -22.50 29.56
C TYR A 95 7.93 -22.10 29.72
N ASN A 96 8.82 -22.55 28.83
CA ASN A 96 10.27 -22.37 28.98
C ASN A 96 10.80 -21.12 28.27
N ASN A 97 10.25 -20.76 27.11
CA ASN A 97 10.82 -19.72 26.24
C ASN A 97 10.05 -18.40 26.32
N VAL A 98 8.72 -18.43 26.14
CA VAL A 98 7.86 -17.24 26.34
C VAL A 98 7.87 -16.86 27.83
N LYS A 99 7.72 -17.86 28.71
CA LYS A 99 7.62 -17.74 30.17
C LYS A 99 6.39 -16.93 30.62
N GLY A 100 6.18 -16.84 31.94
CA GLY A 100 5.10 -16.04 32.50
C GLY A 100 3.73 -16.73 32.50
N VAL A 101 3.68 -18.06 32.58
CA VAL A 101 2.44 -18.79 32.76
C VAL A 101 2.53 -19.72 33.96
N THR A 102 1.42 -19.90 34.65
CA THR A 102 1.33 -20.69 35.88
C THR A 102 1.39 -22.19 35.56
N SER A 103 0.68 -22.61 34.52
CA SER A 103 0.77 -23.96 33.98
C SER A 103 0.34 -24.02 32.52
N VAL A 104 0.80 -25.05 31.82
CA VAL A 104 0.31 -25.41 30.50
C VAL A 104 -0.13 -26.86 30.50
N ARG A 105 -1.38 -27.11 30.10
CA ARG A 105 -1.92 -28.45 29.89
C ARG A 105 -2.14 -28.70 28.41
N THR A 106 -1.49 -29.72 27.87
CA THR A 106 -1.67 -30.15 26.47
C THR A 106 -2.61 -31.33 26.38
N PHE A 107 -3.52 -31.31 25.41
CA PHE A 107 -4.29 -32.45 24.95
C PHE A 107 -3.93 -32.77 23.50
N LEU A 108 -3.38 -33.96 23.27
CA LEU A 108 -3.20 -34.55 21.95
C LEU A 108 -4.37 -35.47 21.65
N PHE A 109 -5.21 -35.07 20.70
CA PHE A 109 -6.38 -35.82 20.29
C PHE A 109 -5.96 -37.02 19.43
N THR A 110 -6.53 -38.18 19.74
CA THR A 110 -6.36 -39.40 18.94
C THR A 110 -7.68 -39.90 18.38
N ASP A 111 -8.81 -39.47 18.94
CA ASP A 111 -10.16 -39.89 18.55
C ASP A 111 -11.22 -38.85 18.98
N ARG A 112 -12.34 -38.78 18.24
CA ARG A 112 -13.47 -37.87 18.51
C ARG A 112 -14.08 -38.03 19.91
N LYS A 113 -13.95 -39.21 20.55
CA LYS A 113 -14.42 -39.44 21.93
C LYS A 113 -13.86 -38.44 22.95
N ALA A 114 -12.66 -37.91 22.71
CA ALA A 114 -12.07 -36.88 23.59
C ALA A 114 -12.94 -35.63 23.73
N ALA A 115 -13.66 -35.27 22.66
CA ALA A 115 -14.53 -34.10 22.63
C ALA A 115 -15.78 -34.23 23.54
N TYR A 116 -15.99 -35.41 24.14
CA TYR A 116 -17.08 -35.70 25.07
C TYR A 116 -16.58 -36.06 26.48
N ASP A 117 -15.25 -36.12 26.70
CA ASP A 117 -14.70 -36.51 27.99
C ASP A 117 -14.85 -35.39 29.04
N ALA A 118 -15.44 -35.72 30.19
CA ALA A 118 -15.75 -34.74 31.22
C ALA A 118 -14.51 -34.05 31.81
N LYS A 119 -13.36 -34.74 31.90
CA LYS A 119 -12.13 -34.15 32.43
C LYS A 119 -11.52 -33.14 31.46
N LEU A 120 -11.52 -33.46 30.17
CA LEU A 120 -11.09 -32.52 29.14
C LEU A 120 -12.00 -31.30 29.13
N LEU A 121 -13.32 -31.48 29.11
CA LEU A 121 -14.28 -30.36 29.12
C LEU A 121 -14.17 -29.48 30.37
N ALA A 122 -13.86 -30.07 31.53
CA ALA A 122 -13.58 -29.30 32.74
C ALA A 122 -12.33 -28.43 32.59
N ALA A 123 -11.25 -28.98 32.00
CA ALA A 123 -10.02 -28.24 31.74
C ALA A 123 -10.23 -27.08 30.74
N ILE A 124 -11.05 -27.27 29.71
CA ILE A 124 -11.43 -26.20 28.78
C ILE A 124 -12.15 -25.06 29.51
N LYS A 125 -13.13 -25.39 30.36
CA LYS A 125 -13.91 -24.39 31.11
C LYS A 125 -13.06 -23.59 32.10
N SER A 126 -12.08 -24.24 32.72
CA SER A 126 -11.18 -23.61 33.70
C SER A 126 -9.99 -22.89 33.08
N ALA A 127 -9.74 -23.04 31.77
CA ALA A 127 -8.60 -22.42 31.11
C ALA A 127 -8.69 -20.89 31.19
N ASP A 128 -7.55 -20.23 31.44
CA ASP A 128 -7.44 -18.78 31.32
C ASP A 128 -7.19 -18.38 29.87
N GLY A 129 -6.49 -19.22 29.10
CA GLY A 129 -6.33 -19.09 27.66
C GLY A 129 -6.30 -20.44 26.96
N ILE A 130 -6.78 -20.50 25.71
CA ILE A 130 -6.76 -21.72 24.91
C ILE A 130 -5.94 -21.50 23.64
N PHE A 131 -5.03 -22.43 23.35
CA PHE A 131 -4.18 -22.36 22.16
C PHE A 131 -4.38 -23.59 21.26
N LEU A 132 -4.73 -23.37 20.00
CA LEU A 132 -4.89 -24.39 18.97
C LEU A 132 -3.56 -24.56 18.22
N ALA A 133 -2.88 -25.68 18.41
CA ALA A 133 -1.57 -25.89 17.80
C ALA A 133 -1.66 -26.24 16.30
N GLY A 134 -0.50 -26.28 15.63
CA GLY A 134 -0.38 -26.86 14.30
C GLY A 134 -0.67 -28.36 14.28
N GLY A 135 -0.96 -28.89 13.08
CA GLY A 135 -1.24 -30.30 12.87
C GLY A 135 -2.12 -30.53 11.65
N ASP A 136 -2.76 -31.71 11.60
CA ASP A 136 -3.76 -32.01 10.56
C ASP A 136 -5.06 -31.23 10.86
N GLN A 137 -5.34 -30.25 10.00
CA GLN A 137 -6.50 -29.35 10.11
C GLN A 137 -7.84 -30.09 10.03
N SER A 138 -7.91 -31.16 9.25
CA SER A 138 -9.15 -31.94 9.07
C SER A 138 -9.58 -32.61 10.37
N ASN A 139 -8.62 -32.94 11.25
CA ASN A 139 -8.92 -33.54 12.54
C ASN A 139 -9.59 -32.55 13.51
N TYR A 140 -9.30 -31.25 13.43
CA TYR A 140 -10.03 -30.25 14.20
C TYR A 140 -11.52 -30.25 13.82
N VAL A 141 -11.82 -30.21 12.53
CA VAL A 141 -13.20 -30.25 12.04
C VAL A 141 -13.87 -31.59 12.39
N ARG A 142 -13.24 -32.71 11.99
CA ARG A 142 -13.78 -34.07 12.16
C ARG A 142 -13.97 -34.47 13.62
N MET A 143 -13.15 -33.99 14.54
CA MET A 143 -13.23 -34.40 15.95
C MET A 143 -14.04 -33.43 16.79
N TRP A 144 -14.14 -32.15 16.42
CA TRP A 144 -14.70 -31.13 17.31
C TRP A 144 -16.03 -30.57 16.83
N LYS A 145 -16.25 -30.38 15.53
CA LYS A 145 -17.46 -29.71 15.02
C LYS A 145 -18.74 -30.40 15.53
N GLY A 146 -19.64 -29.64 16.15
CA GLY A 146 -20.91 -30.15 16.69
C GLY A 146 -20.77 -31.06 17.93
N THR A 147 -19.69 -30.91 18.69
CA THR A 147 -19.46 -31.66 19.95
C THR A 147 -19.57 -30.75 21.18
N PRO A 148 -19.65 -31.31 22.40
CA PRO A 148 -19.57 -30.53 23.63
C PRO A 148 -18.28 -29.71 23.77
N LEU A 149 -17.15 -30.18 23.19
CA LEU A 149 -15.91 -29.42 23.14
C LEU A 149 -16.06 -28.14 22.33
N ASN A 150 -16.72 -28.21 21.17
CA ASN A 150 -16.96 -27.04 20.33
C ASN A 150 -17.83 -26.00 21.07
N ALA A 151 -18.88 -26.44 21.76
CA ALA A 151 -19.69 -25.56 22.60
C ALA A 151 -18.89 -24.96 23.78
N ALA A 152 -17.92 -25.71 24.34
CA ALA A 152 -17.05 -25.21 25.39
C ALA A 152 -16.04 -24.18 24.89
N LEU A 153 -15.54 -24.31 23.66
CA LEU A 153 -14.69 -23.31 23.00
C LEU A 153 -15.47 -22.01 22.73
N ASP A 154 -16.70 -22.13 22.22
CA ASP A 154 -17.58 -20.96 22.04
C ASP A 154 -17.86 -20.26 23.37
N ALA A 155 -18.13 -21.03 24.43
CA ALA A 155 -18.32 -20.48 25.77
C ALA A 155 -17.07 -19.78 26.33
N HIS A 156 -15.88 -20.29 26.02
CA HIS A 156 -14.60 -19.66 26.40
C HIS A 156 -14.43 -18.29 25.75
N VAL A 157 -14.67 -18.21 24.44
CA VAL A 157 -14.62 -16.94 23.69
C VAL A 157 -15.69 -15.98 24.19
N ALA A 158 -16.93 -16.45 24.38
CA ALA A 158 -18.04 -15.65 24.88
C ALA A 158 -17.82 -15.12 26.31
N ALA A 159 -17.02 -15.82 27.12
CA ALA A 159 -16.60 -15.38 28.44
C ALA A 159 -15.51 -14.28 28.41
N GLY A 160 -15.12 -13.81 27.22
CA GLY A 160 -14.11 -12.78 27.07
C GLY A 160 -12.71 -13.28 27.41
N LYS A 161 -12.42 -14.56 27.14
CA LYS A 161 -11.09 -15.16 27.33
C LYS A 161 -10.36 -15.30 25.98
N PRO A 162 -9.03 -15.29 25.96
CA PRO A 162 -8.27 -15.30 24.73
C PRO A 162 -8.23 -16.70 24.09
N LEU A 163 -8.31 -16.72 22.76
CA LEU A 163 -8.12 -17.90 21.93
C LEU A 163 -6.97 -17.64 20.96
N GLY A 164 -5.98 -18.52 20.92
CA GLY A 164 -4.85 -18.41 20.02
C GLY A 164 -4.70 -19.63 19.14
N GLY A 165 -3.92 -19.53 18.08
CA GLY A 165 -3.54 -20.69 17.31
C GLY A 165 -2.50 -20.41 16.25
N THR A 166 -1.87 -21.49 15.79
CA THR A 166 -0.81 -21.44 14.78
C THR A 166 -1.07 -22.42 13.64
N SER A 167 -0.76 -22.03 12.41
CA SER A 167 -0.94 -22.85 11.20
C SER A 167 -2.37 -23.40 11.09
N ALA A 168 -2.59 -24.71 11.18
CA ALA A 168 -3.93 -25.31 11.19
C ALA A 168 -4.83 -24.76 12.31
N GLY A 169 -4.25 -24.47 13.48
CA GLY A 169 -4.98 -23.85 14.58
C GLY A 169 -5.34 -22.38 14.35
N LEU A 170 -4.59 -21.66 13.50
CA LEU A 170 -5.02 -20.34 13.00
C LEU A 170 -6.22 -20.52 12.06
N ALA A 171 -6.09 -21.41 11.08
CA ALA A 171 -7.03 -21.55 9.97
C ALA A 171 -8.46 -21.91 10.41
N VAL A 172 -8.63 -22.49 11.60
CA VAL A 172 -9.92 -22.94 12.13
C VAL A 172 -10.57 -21.98 13.12
N GLN A 173 -10.04 -20.76 13.32
CA GLN A 173 -10.60 -19.81 14.30
C GLN A 173 -11.80 -18.99 13.79
N GLY A 174 -12.09 -19.05 12.48
CA GLY A 174 -13.24 -18.38 11.87
C GLY A 174 -14.53 -19.21 11.93
N SER A 175 -15.66 -18.53 11.74
CA SER A 175 -16.96 -19.19 11.52
C SER A 175 -17.03 -19.91 10.18
N TRP A 176 -16.23 -19.43 9.21
CA TRP A 176 -15.98 -20.03 7.90
C TRP A 176 -14.49 -20.35 7.78
N LEU A 177 -14.17 -21.58 7.37
CA LEU A 177 -12.79 -22.07 7.29
C LEU A 177 -12.62 -23.05 6.13
N TYR A 178 -11.40 -23.14 5.60
CA TYR A 178 -11.00 -24.31 4.81
C TYR A 178 -10.79 -25.49 5.76
N GLY A 179 -11.40 -26.64 5.52
CA GLY A 179 -11.37 -27.79 6.43
C GLY A 179 -10.29 -28.83 6.11
N ALA A 180 -9.68 -28.77 4.93
CA ALA A 180 -8.73 -29.79 4.44
C ALA A 180 -9.32 -31.22 4.47
N MET A 181 -10.63 -31.35 4.23
CA MET A 181 -11.39 -32.58 4.51
C MET A 181 -11.07 -33.75 3.57
N ASP A 182 -10.34 -33.48 2.48
CA ASP A 182 -9.79 -34.47 1.55
C ASP A 182 -8.50 -35.13 2.08
N GLY A 183 -8.00 -34.70 3.24
CA GLY A 183 -6.76 -35.21 3.85
C GLY A 183 -5.48 -34.56 3.29
N GLY A 184 -5.62 -33.51 2.47
CA GLY A 184 -4.52 -32.75 1.89
C GLY A 184 -4.69 -31.24 2.07
N SER A 185 -3.88 -30.45 1.36
CA SER A 185 -4.05 -28.99 1.28
C SER A 185 -3.97 -28.58 -0.18
N ILE A 186 -5.05 -28.03 -0.72
CA ILE A 186 -5.08 -27.59 -2.12
C ILE A 186 -4.17 -26.38 -2.33
N THR A 187 -3.54 -26.31 -3.50
CA THR A 187 -2.73 -25.18 -3.97
C THR A 187 -3.59 -24.05 -4.53
N SER A 188 -3.01 -22.87 -4.74
CA SER A 188 -3.69 -21.79 -5.46
C SER A 188 -4.13 -22.23 -6.86
N LYS A 189 -3.26 -22.92 -7.61
CA LYS A 189 -3.63 -23.42 -8.95
C LYS A 189 -4.85 -24.34 -8.94
N GLU A 190 -4.90 -25.30 -8.01
CA GLU A 190 -6.04 -26.22 -7.90
C GLU A 190 -7.31 -25.49 -7.49
N ALA A 191 -7.24 -24.66 -6.44
CA ALA A 191 -8.37 -23.87 -5.94
C ALA A 191 -8.95 -22.93 -7.01
N MET A 192 -8.11 -22.36 -7.86
CA MET A 192 -8.52 -21.44 -8.91
C MET A 192 -9.04 -22.14 -10.16
N SER A 193 -8.64 -23.40 -10.39
CA SER A 193 -9.11 -24.20 -11.54
C SER A 193 -10.53 -24.74 -11.36
N ASP A 194 -10.98 -24.92 -10.12
CA ASP A 194 -12.35 -25.32 -9.78
C ASP A 194 -12.70 -24.82 -8.37
N PRO A 195 -13.06 -23.52 -8.21
CA PRO A 195 -13.29 -22.91 -6.91
C PRO A 195 -14.49 -23.52 -6.18
N LEU A 196 -15.46 -24.09 -6.90
CA LEU A 196 -16.62 -24.77 -6.29
C LEU A 196 -16.42 -26.28 -6.12
N GLY A 197 -15.32 -26.83 -6.64
CA GLY A 197 -15.00 -28.25 -6.62
C GLY A 197 -14.89 -28.87 -5.24
N ALA A 198 -14.96 -30.20 -5.19
CA ALA A 198 -14.98 -30.98 -3.94
C ALA A 198 -13.70 -30.84 -3.11
N ALA A 199 -12.55 -30.55 -3.73
CA ALA A 199 -11.27 -30.36 -3.05
C ALA A 199 -11.20 -29.04 -2.24
N ASN A 200 -11.97 -28.02 -2.65
CA ASN A 200 -12.15 -26.80 -1.88
C ASN A 200 -13.14 -27.04 -0.73
N THR A 201 -12.66 -27.62 0.37
CA THR A 201 -13.49 -28.11 1.49
C THR A 201 -13.83 -27.00 2.49
N ILE A 202 -14.54 -25.96 2.04
CA ILE A 202 -15.02 -24.90 2.94
C ILE A 202 -16.09 -25.44 3.89
N GLU A 203 -15.90 -25.17 5.17
CA GLU A 203 -16.78 -25.51 6.27
C GLU A 203 -17.29 -24.22 6.93
N GLY A 204 -18.57 -24.18 7.28
CA GLY A 204 -19.18 -23.11 8.09
C GLY A 204 -19.57 -23.61 9.49
N ASP A 205 -20.02 -22.70 10.35
CA ASP A 205 -20.63 -22.98 11.66
C ASP A 205 -19.67 -23.77 12.60
N PHE A 206 -18.39 -23.37 12.63
CA PHE A 206 -17.37 -24.02 13.47
C PHE A 206 -17.11 -23.28 14.79
N LEU A 207 -16.49 -22.09 14.77
CA LEU A 207 -16.29 -21.27 15.98
C LEU A 207 -16.99 -19.92 15.85
N HIS A 208 -17.61 -19.47 16.93
CA HIS A 208 -18.46 -18.27 16.94
C HIS A 208 -17.80 -17.11 17.68
N SER A 209 -17.42 -16.07 16.93
CA SER A 209 -16.87 -14.84 17.46
C SER A 209 -17.30 -13.66 16.62
N ALA A 210 -17.76 -12.57 17.26
CA ALA A 210 -18.07 -11.33 16.56
C ALA A 210 -16.83 -10.69 15.87
N LEU A 211 -15.62 -11.04 16.30
CA LEU A 211 -14.37 -10.50 15.72
C LEU A 211 -13.99 -11.15 14.39
N LEU A 212 -14.30 -12.44 14.21
CA LEU A 212 -13.89 -13.24 13.04
C LEU A 212 -15.10 -13.82 12.27
N ALA A 213 -16.32 -13.35 12.55
CA ALA A 213 -17.55 -13.89 11.98
C ALA A 213 -17.63 -13.79 10.44
N ASP A 214 -16.99 -12.78 9.87
CA ASP A 214 -17.00 -12.50 8.43
C ASP A 214 -15.60 -12.67 7.80
N ILE A 215 -14.69 -13.40 8.46
CA ILE A 215 -13.30 -13.55 8.03
C ILE A 215 -12.97 -15.03 7.77
N VAL A 216 -12.54 -15.33 6.55
CA VAL A 216 -11.92 -16.61 6.19
C VAL A 216 -10.41 -16.46 6.39
N THR A 217 -9.82 -17.27 7.27
CA THR A 217 -8.39 -17.17 7.59
C THR A 217 -7.54 -18.19 6.85
N ASP A 218 -6.26 -17.85 6.64
CA ASP A 218 -5.30 -18.75 6.04
C ASP A 218 -3.87 -18.53 6.56
N SER A 219 -3.06 -19.59 6.59
CA SER A 219 -1.70 -19.59 7.16
C SER A 219 -0.64 -19.96 6.11
N HIS A 220 0.65 -19.75 6.44
CA HIS A 220 1.78 -20.00 5.53
C HIS A 220 1.67 -19.26 4.20
N PHE A 221 1.24 -18.00 4.25
CA PHE A 221 0.59 -17.36 3.11
C PHE A 221 1.52 -17.07 1.93
N GLU A 222 2.52 -16.21 2.08
CA GLU A 222 3.44 -15.88 0.98
C GLU A 222 4.34 -17.07 0.56
N VAL A 223 4.97 -17.75 1.53
CA VAL A 223 5.95 -18.84 1.29
C VAL A 223 5.37 -20.00 0.46
N ARG A 224 4.05 -20.20 0.50
CA ARG A 224 3.38 -21.29 -0.23
C ARG A 224 2.51 -20.83 -1.39
N ASP A 225 2.61 -19.57 -1.80
CA ASP A 225 1.79 -18.98 -2.88
C ASP A 225 0.29 -19.19 -2.64
N ARG A 226 -0.25 -18.60 -1.56
CA ARG A 226 -1.60 -18.89 -1.06
C ARG A 226 -2.66 -17.83 -1.36
N LEU A 227 -2.29 -16.77 -2.07
CA LEU A 227 -3.23 -15.71 -2.43
C LEU A 227 -4.39 -16.21 -3.29
N GLY A 228 -4.09 -16.97 -4.36
CA GLY A 228 -5.13 -17.53 -5.22
C GLY A 228 -6.09 -18.45 -4.46
N ARG A 229 -5.59 -19.34 -3.60
CA ARG A 229 -6.47 -20.23 -2.82
C ARG A 229 -7.37 -19.46 -1.85
N LEU A 230 -6.87 -18.42 -1.19
CA LEU A 230 -7.70 -17.65 -0.26
C LEU A 230 -8.80 -16.88 -1.00
N ILE A 231 -8.53 -16.36 -2.19
CA ILE A 231 -9.56 -15.78 -3.06
C ILE A 231 -10.63 -16.83 -3.37
N ALA A 232 -10.24 -18.03 -3.81
CA ALA A 232 -11.18 -19.12 -4.08
C ALA A 232 -11.95 -19.59 -2.82
N PHE A 233 -11.32 -19.56 -1.65
CA PHE A 233 -11.97 -19.88 -0.37
C PHE A 233 -13.07 -18.89 -0.04
N VAL A 234 -12.80 -17.59 -0.15
CA VAL A 234 -13.79 -16.53 0.09
C VAL A 234 -14.95 -16.65 -0.90
N VAL A 235 -14.67 -16.86 -2.19
CA VAL A 235 -15.71 -17.05 -3.23
C VAL A 235 -16.61 -18.25 -2.90
N LYS A 236 -16.02 -19.40 -2.55
CA LYS A 236 -16.83 -20.58 -2.20
C LYS A 236 -17.61 -20.39 -0.90
N ALA A 237 -16.99 -19.78 0.12
CA ALA A 237 -17.66 -19.49 1.38
C ALA A 237 -18.88 -18.58 1.16
N GLU A 238 -18.75 -17.55 0.31
CA GLU A 238 -19.87 -16.68 -0.04
C GLU A 238 -20.99 -17.42 -0.79
N GLN A 239 -20.62 -18.27 -1.74
CA GLN A 239 -21.59 -19.07 -2.47
C GLN A 239 -22.37 -20.03 -1.55
N LEU A 240 -21.70 -20.64 -0.56
CA LEU A 240 -22.34 -21.52 0.43
C LEU A 240 -23.18 -20.74 1.44
N ARG A 241 -22.75 -19.52 1.78
CA ARG A 241 -23.43 -18.63 2.71
C ARG A 241 -24.72 -18.05 2.12
N ALA A 242 -24.74 -17.83 0.80
CA ALA A 242 -25.88 -17.28 0.06
C ALA A 242 -27.12 -18.20 0.12
N ALA A 243 -27.96 -18.02 1.14
CA ALA A 243 -29.26 -18.67 1.25
C ALA A 243 -30.39 -17.69 0.86
N PRO A 244 -31.46 -18.12 0.16
CA PRO A 244 -32.51 -17.24 -0.38
C PRO A 244 -33.17 -16.29 0.64
N ASN A 245 -33.12 -16.61 1.93
CA ASN A 245 -33.77 -15.87 3.02
C ASN A 245 -32.79 -15.32 4.06
N LYS A 246 -31.47 -15.30 3.80
CA LYS A 246 -30.47 -14.71 4.68
C LYS A 246 -29.67 -13.65 3.94
N ARG A 247 -29.91 -12.38 4.27
CA ARG A 247 -29.09 -11.26 3.82
C ARG A 247 -28.06 -10.95 4.89
N TYR A 248 -26.79 -11.18 4.60
CA TYR A 248 -25.69 -10.83 5.50
C TYR A 248 -25.37 -9.34 5.33
N ALA A 249 -25.04 -8.67 6.43
CA ALA A 249 -24.81 -7.23 6.44
C ALA A 249 -23.55 -6.83 5.65
N ARG A 250 -22.57 -7.74 5.54
CA ARG A 250 -21.28 -7.50 4.89
C ARG A 250 -20.78 -8.74 4.11
N PRO A 251 -20.04 -8.54 3.02
CA PRO A 251 -19.30 -9.62 2.36
C PRO A 251 -18.26 -10.24 3.30
N LEU A 252 -17.96 -11.52 3.11
CA LEU A 252 -16.80 -12.19 3.70
C LEU A 252 -15.51 -11.59 3.13
N VAL A 253 -14.47 -11.60 3.94
CA VAL A 253 -13.12 -11.22 3.54
C VAL A 253 -12.12 -12.33 3.85
N GLY A 254 -11.00 -12.33 3.14
CA GLY A 254 -9.88 -13.22 3.41
C GLY A 254 -8.85 -12.54 4.31
N LEU A 255 -8.29 -13.27 5.26
CA LEU A 255 -7.15 -12.83 6.06
C LEU A 255 -6.06 -13.90 6.05
N GLY A 256 -5.02 -13.68 5.24
CA GLY A 256 -3.84 -14.52 5.16
C GLY A 256 -2.74 -14.03 6.10
N ILE A 257 -2.10 -14.91 6.87
CA ILE A 257 -0.96 -14.55 7.72
C ILE A 257 0.30 -15.27 7.22
N ASP A 258 1.37 -14.52 6.98
CA ASP A 258 2.66 -15.09 6.56
C ASP A 258 3.27 -15.99 7.62
N GLU A 259 4.03 -16.99 7.19
CA GLU A 259 4.65 -17.99 8.08
C GLU A 259 5.48 -17.34 9.20
N ALA A 260 6.20 -16.26 8.89
CA ALA A 260 7.04 -15.51 9.83
C ALA A 260 6.30 -14.41 10.61
N ALA A 261 4.97 -14.34 10.50
CA ALA A 261 4.15 -13.31 11.13
C ALA A 261 3.09 -13.90 12.08
N ALA A 262 2.65 -13.07 13.02
CA ALA A 262 1.50 -13.32 13.86
C ALA A 262 0.66 -12.04 13.99
N MET A 263 -0.66 -12.18 14.04
CA MET A 263 -1.57 -11.07 14.31
C MET A 263 -2.25 -11.26 15.66
N THR A 264 -2.22 -10.22 16.49
CA THR A 264 -3.00 -10.15 17.73
C THR A 264 -4.21 -9.25 17.51
N VAL A 265 -5.39 -9.68 17.97
CA VAL A 265 -6.66 -8.94 17.84
C VAL A 265 -7.23 -8.71 19.24
N GLU A 266 -7.45 -7.44 19.58
CA GLU A 266 -8.07 -7.01 20.83
C GLU A 266 -9.61 -7.15 20.79
N SER A 267 -10.26 -7.14 21.95
CA SER A 267 -11.73 -7.25 22.06
C SER A 267 -12.50 -6.12 21.35
N ASP A 268 -11.89 -4.95 21.22
CA ASP A 268 -12.47 -3.82 20.48
C ASP A 268 -12.37 -4.00 18.96
N GLY A 269 -11.56 -4.95 18.47
CA GLY A 269 -11.31 -5.25 17.06
C GLY A 269 -9.98 -4.71 16.54
N THR A 270 -9.26 -3.89 17.32
CA THR A 270 -7.93 -3.41 16.94
C THR A 270 -6.96 -4.58 16.82
N ALA A 271 -6.21 -4.62 15.72
CA ALA A 271 -5.28 -5.69 15.42
C ALA A 271 -3.87 -5.14 15.13
N ARG A 272 -2.86 -5.94 15.48
CA ARG A 272 -1.44 -5.63 15.24
C ARG A 272 -0.71 -6.84 14.68
N VAL A 273 0.18 -6.59 13.72
CA VAL A 273 1.07 -7.59 13.15
C VAL A 273 2.42 -7.55 13.87
N HIS A 274 2.88 -8.74 14.27
CA HIS A 274 4.17 -9.00 14.88
C HIS A 274 4.94 -9.92 13.94
N SER A 275 6.20 -9.62 13.70
CA SER A 275 7.08 -10.47 12.89
C SER A 275 8.53 -10.30 13.33
N ASN A 276 9.30 -11.38 13.33
CA ASN A 276 10.75 -11.31 13.58
C ASN A 276 11.51 -10.87 12.32
N THR A 277 10.86 -10.94 11.16
CA THR A 277 11.32 -10.47 9.86
C THR A 277 10.35 -9.40 9.34
N ASP A 278 10.32 -9.12 8.04
CA ASP A 278 9.34 -8.22 7.41
C ASP A 278 8.10 -8.97 6.89
N GLY A 279 7.59 -9.92 7.67
CA GLY A 279 6.36 -10.66 7.34
C GLY A 279 5.08 -9.82 7.51
N HIS A 280 4.05 -10.13 6.72
CA HIS A 280 2.81 -9.38 6.65
C HIS A 280 1.58 -10.23 7.03
N ALA A 281 0.49 -9.53 7.29
CA ALA A 281 -0.85 -10.07 7.09
C ALA A 281 -1.45 -9.50 5.81
N TRP A 282 -2.34 -10.26 5.17
CA TRP A 282 -2.89 -9.97 3.86
C TRP A 282 -4.41 -9.97 3.95
N LEU A 283 -5.00 -8.80 3.79
CA LEU A 283 -6.45 -8.62 3.76
C LEU A 283 -6.93 -8.67 2.30
N VAL A 284 -7.79 -9.65 1.97
CA VAL A 284 -8.36 -9.87 0.64
C VAL A 284 -9.84 -9.49 0.66
N GLN A 285 -10.25 -8.55 -0.20
CA GLN A 285 -11.59 -7.97 -0.18
C GLN A 285 -12.19 -7.80 -1.57
N GLY A 286 -13.51 -7.90 -1.62
CA GLY A 286 -14.30 -7.59 -2.81
C GLY A 286 -14.06 -8.56 -3.96
N GLY A 287 -14.22 -8.01 -5.17
CA GLY A 287 -14.10 -8.74 -6.42
C GLY A 287 -15.45 -9.01 -7.09
N GLU A 288 -15.46 -8.87 -8.41
CA GLU A 288 -16.62 -9.10 -9.28
C GLU A 288 -16.50 -10.47 -9.91
N VAL A 289 -17.26 -11.43 -9.38
CA VAL A 289 -17.21 -12.83 -9.85
C VAL A 289 -18.01 -12.98 -11.13
N HIS A 290 -17.43 -13.64 -12.14
CA HIS A 290 -18.05 -13.91 -13.43
C HIS A 290 -18.07 -15.41 -13.73
N ASP A 291 -19.12 -15.89 -14.38
CA ASP A 291 -19.25 -17.25 -14.92
C ASP A 291 -18.94 -18.40 -13.94
N LEU A 292 -19.21 -18.19 -12.65
CA LEU A 292 -18.92 -19.15 -11.59
C LEU A 292 -19.75 -20.44 -11.74
N ALA A 293 -19.09 -21.58 -11.91
CA ALA A 293 -19.71 -22.90 -11.97
C ALA A 293 -18.75 -24.00 -11.51
N VAL A 294 -19.30 -25.14 -11.08
CA VAL A 294 -18.52 -26.34 -10.73
C VAL A 294 -17.76 -26.85 -11.95
N GLY A 295 -16.49 -27.21 -11.77
CA GLY A 295 -15.61 -27.72 -12.83
C GLY A 295 -15.10 -26.66 -13.81
N LYS A 296 -15.36 -25.37 -13.55
CA LYS A 296 -14.84 -24.25 -14.35
C LYS A 296 -13.82 -23.44 -13.56
N PRO A 297 -12.78 -22.90 -14.22
CA PRO A 297 -11.85 -21.97 -13.58
C PRO A 297 -12.54 -20.70 -13.08
N LEU A 298 -11.97 -20.10 -12.03
CA LEU A 298 -12.43 -18.84 -11.48
C LEU A 298 -12.15 -17.69 -12.46
N ASN A 299 -13.16 -16.84 -12.65
CA ASN A 299 -13.02 -15.52 -13.26
C ASN A 299 -13.52 -14.48 -12.24
N ILE A 300 -12.63 -13.61 -11.78
CA ILE A 300 -12.97 -12.54 -10.83
C ILE A 300 -12.11 -11.31 -11.13
N ALA A 301 -12.73 -10.14 -11.25
CA ALA A 301 -12.03 -8.88 -11.46
C ALA A 301 -12.03 -8.04 -10.17
N ASN A 302 -11.13 -7.06 -10.07
CA ASN A 302 -11.13 -6.05 -8.99
C ASN A 302 -11.00 -6.65 -7.57
N VAL A 303 -10.14 -7.65 -7.37
CA VAL A 303 -9.84 -8.18 -6.04
C VAL A 303 -8.84 -7.27 -5.33
N HIS A 304 -9.27 -6.60 -4.27
CA HIS A 304 -8.41 -5.71 -3.48
C HIS A 304 -7.63 -6.51 -2.45
N VAL A 305 -6.31 -6.31 -2.43
CA VAL A 305 -5.39 -6.98 -1.51
C VAL A 305 -4.53 -5.94 -0.81
N THR A 306 -4.67 -5.86 0.51
CA THR A 306 -3.95 -4.90 1.36
C THR A 306 -2.97 -5.63 2.27
N GLY A 307 -1.70 -5.27 2.19
CA GLY A 307 -0.65 -5.74 3.09
C GLY A 307 -0.66 -4.95 4.39
N ILE A 308 -0.71 -5.65 5.52
CA ILE A 308 -0.70 -5.09 6.87
C ILE A 308 0.65 -5.45 7.50
N GLY A 309 1.50 -4.44 7.69
CA GLY A 309 2.83 -4.59 8.29
C GLY A 309 2.86 -4.17 9.77
N LYS A 310 4.06 -4.19 10.36
CA LYS A 310 4.29 -3.81 11.78
C LYS A 310 3.86 -2.38 12.12
N THR A 311 3.97 -1.47 11.15
CA THR A 311 3.63 -0.05 11.30
C THR A 311 2.19 0.26 10.91
N SER A 312 1.47 -0.69 10.34
CA SER A 312 0.08 -0.52 9.95
C SER A 312 -0.84 -0.56 11.16
N THR A 313 -1.97 0.14 11.09
CA THR A 313 -3.12 -0.07 11.98
C THR A 313 -4.17 -0.89 11.24
N PHE A 314 -4.85 -1.79 11.93
CA PHE A 314 -5.96 -2.56 11.35
C PHE A 314 -7.05 -2.76 12.39
N ASN A 315 -8.32 -2.69 11.97
CA ASN A 315 -9.43 -3.09 12.81
C ASN A 315 -10.27 -4.15 12.10
N VAL A 316 -10.39 -5.35 12.69
CA VAL A 316 -11.10 -6.48 12.06
C VAL A 316 -12.61 -6.26 11.94
N LYS A 317 -13.19 -5.35 12.74
CA LYS A 317 -14.61 -5.02 12.67
C LYS A 317 -14.90 -4.00 11.59
N THR A 318 -14.09 -2.95 11.44
CA THR A 318 -14.31 -1.93 10.40
C THR A 318 -13.69 -2.31 9.05
N LEU A 319 -12.69 -3.20 9.09
CA LEU A 319 -11.81 -3.58 7.98
C LEU A 319 -10.93 -2.44 7.46
N GLU A 320 -10.81 -1.35 8.23
CA GLU A 320 -9.98 -0.21 7.88
C GLU A 320 -8.50 -0.53 8.18
N VAL A 321 -7.64 -0.26 7.21
CA VAL A 321 -6.19 -0.36 7.33
C VAL A 321 -5.59 1.03 7.22
N GLY A 322 -4.93 1.48 8.28
CA GLY A 322 -4.13 2.71 8.26
C GLY A 322 -2.66 2.38 7.97
N LEU A 323 -2.02 3.21 7.14
CA LEU A 323 -0.61 3.03 6.72
C LEU A 323 -0.34 1.60 6.19
N PRO A 324 -1.07 1.14 5.15
CA PRO A 324 -0.83 -0.19 4.58
C PRO A 324 0.62 -0.33 4.11
N ALA A 325 1.19 -1.51 4.27
CA ALA A 325 2.53 -1.82 3.73
C ALA A 325 2.53 -1.78 2.20
N PHE A 326 1.42 -2.21 1.59
CA PHE A 326 1.12 -2.04 0.17
C PHE A 326 -0.38 -2.24 -0.07
N THR A 327 -0.87 -1.74 -1.21
CA THR A 327 -2.20 -2.05 -1.72
C THR A 327 -2.06 -2.50 -3.16
N ARG A 328 -2.75 -3.59 -3.54
CA ARG A 328 -2.70 -4.16 -4.89
C ARG A 328 -4.11 -4.56 -5.32
N ILE A 329 -4.35 -4.51 -6.62
CA ILE A 329 -5.56 -5.06 -7.24
C ILE A 329 -5.13 -6.26 -8.07
N TYR A 330 -5.89 -7.34 -7.99
CA TYR A 330 -5.67 -8.54 -8.77
C TYR A 330 -6.92 -8.89 -9.58
N ASP A 331 -6.67 -9.41 -10.77
CA ASP A 331 -7.68 -10.04 -11.60
C ASP A 331 -7.33 -11.51 -11.76
N VAL A 332 -8.37 -12.32 -11.98
CA VAL A 332 -8.25 -13.73 -12.25
C VAL A 332 -9.00 -14.00 -13.53
N LYS A 333 -8.30 -14.55 -14.51
CA LYS A 333 -8.88 -14.97 -15.78
C LYS A 333 -8.52 -16.43 -16.04
N ASP A 334 -9.53 -17.25 -16.28
CA ASP A 334 -9.38 -18.69 -16.52
C ASP A 334 -8.54 -19.39 -15.42
N GLY A 335 -8.74 -18.99 -14.17
CA GLY A 335 -8.01 -19.50 -13.00
C GLY A 335 -6.56 -19.01 -12.88
N ILE A 336 -6.12 -18.08 -13.72
CA ILE A 336 -4.78 -17.47 -13.67
C ILE A 336 -4.89 -16.12 -12.96
N LEU A 337 -4.25 -16.02 -11.80
CA LEU A 337 -4.15 -14.80 -11.01
C LEU A 337 -3.08 -13.87 -11.60
N ALA A 338 -3.43 -12.61 -11.83
CA ALA A 338 -2.51 -11.57 -12.28
C ALA A 338 -2.71 -10.30 -11.44
N LYS A 339 -1.60 -9.68 -11.01
CA LYS A 339 -1.64 -8.32 -10.46
C LYS A 339 -2.08 -7.38 -11.59
N ARG A 340 -3.13 -6.59 -11.35
CA ARG A 340 -3.52 -5.52 -12.26
C ARG A 340 -2.43 -4.45 -12.23
N VAL A 341 -1.85 -4.18 -13.39
CA VAL A 341 -0.88 -3.10 -13.54
C VAL A 341 -1.67 -1.80 -13.56
N HIS A 342 -1.51 -1.01 -12.51
CA HIS A 342 -2.17 0.29 -12.37
C HIS A 342 -1.14 1.41 -12.35
N TRP A 343 -1.21 2.33 -13.29
CA TRP A 343 -0.40 3.54 -13.28
C TRP A 343 -1.20 4.70 -13.89
N SER A 344 -0.91 5.92 -13.45
CA SER A 344 -1.49 7.14 -14.01
C SER A 344 -0.44 8.22 -14.09
N LEU A 345 -0.57 9.08 -15.10
CA LEU A 345 0.26 10.26 -15.31
C LEU A 345 -0.65 11.44 -15.68
N ALA A 346 -0.42 12.57 -15.03
CA ALA A 346 -1.01 13.85 -15.39
C ALA A 346 0.09 14.91 -15.55
N ILE A 347 -0.10 15.83 -16.49
CA ILE A 347 0.83 16.93 -16.76
C ILE A 347 0.09 18.27 -16.85
N HIS A 348 0.83 19.35 -16.64
CA HIS A 348 0.46 20.69 -17.08
C HIS A 348 1.61 21.38 -17.82
N GLY A 349 1.27 22.26 -18.76
CA GLY A 349 2.17 23.13 -19.50
C GLY A 349 2.08 24.61 -19.10
N GLY A 350 1.27 24.95 -18.10
CA GLY A 350 1.09 26.33 -17.63
C GLY A 350 -0.37 26.72 -17.47
N ALA A 351 -0.69 27.50 -16.42
CA ALA A 351 -1.91 28.29 -16.34
C ALA A 351 -1.68 29.67 -16.96
N GLY A 352 -2.76 30.34 -17.37
CA GLY A 352 -2.73 31.57 -18.16
C GLY A 352 -2.60 31.24 -19.64
N ILE A 353 -3.73 31.06 -20.31
CA ILE A 353 -3.77 30.73 -21.74
C ILE A 353 -3.99 32.00 -22.57
N ILE A 354 -3.46 31.97 -23.79
CA ILE A 354 -3.85 32.93 -24.83
C ILE A 354 -5.36 32.72 -25.11
N ASP A 355 -6.11 33.81 -25.26
CA ASP A 355 -7.54 33.74 -25.60
C ASP A 355 -7.73 32.84 -26.85
N ARG A 356 -8.78 32.00 -26.84
CA ARG A 356 -9.10 31.11 -27.96
C ARG A 356 -9.25 31.89 -29.28
N ALA A 357 -9.67 33.16 -29.21
CA ALA A 357 -9.77 34.04 -30.36
C ALA A 357 -8.41 34.44 -30.97
N ASP A 358 -7.33 34.40 -30.18
CA ASP A 358 -5.99 34.86 -30.55
C ASP A 358 -5.03 33.71 -30.93
N LEU A 359 -5.47 32.45 -30.81
CA LEU A 359 -4.71 31.26 -31.21
C LEU A 359 -5.09 30.78 -32.62
N THR A 360 -4.08 30.58 -33.48
CA THR A 360 -4.31 29.89 -34.75
C THR A 360 -4.52 28.39 -34.54
N PRO A 361 -5.28 27.70 -35.42
CA PRO A 361 -5.44 26.24 -35.36
C PRO A 361 -4.11 25.48 -35.33
N GLU A 362 -3.09 25.98 -36.03
CA GLU A 362 -1.76 25.37 -36.07
C GLU A 362 -1.04 25.52 -34.73
N THR A 363 -1.19 26.67 -34.06
CA THR A 363 -0.58 26.92 -32.75
C THR A 363 -1.26 26.09 -31.67
N ASP A 364 -2.60 26.00 -31.68
CA ASP A 364 -3.36 25.10 -30.79
C ASP A 364 -2.92 23.64 -30.96
N ALA A 365 -2.83 23.17 -32.22
CA ALA A 365 -2.36 21.82 -32.53
C ALA A 365 -0.91 21.58 -32.07
N ALA A 366 -0.03 22.59 -32.15
CA ALA A 366 1.35 22.48 -31.69
C ALA A 366 1.45 22.33 -30.16
N TYR A 367 0.65 23.10 -29.39
CA TYR A 367 0.56 22.94 -27.93
C TYR A 367 0.05 21.55 -27.54
N ARG A 368 -1.03 21.07 -28.18
CA ARG A 368 -1.57 19.72 -27.94
C ARG A 368 -0.57 18.63 -28.33
N GLY A 369 0.18 18.84 -29.42
CA GLY A 369 1.27 17.96 -29.84
C GLY A 369 2.38 17.88 -28.80
N GLY A 370 2.78 19.01 -28.23
CA GLY A 370 3.76 19.08 -27.14
C GLY A 370 3.30 18.34 -25.87
N LEU A 371 2.06 18.58 -25.43
CA LEU A 371 1.47 17.86 -24.30
C LEU A 371 1.41 16.34 -24.56
N SER A 372 1.02 15.94 -25.78
CA SER A 372 0.93 14.53 -26.14
C SER A 372 2.29 13.84 -26.16
N GLN A 373 3.34 14.51 -26.62
CA GLN A 373 4.71 13.98 -26.60
C GLN A 373 5.22 13.81 -25.17
N ALA A 374 4.93 14.77 -24.28
CA ALA A 374 5.32 14.69 -22.87
C ALA A 374 4.60 13.54 -22.14
N LEU A 375 3.29 13.38 -22.36
CA LEU A 375 2.53 12.25 -21.84
C LEU A 375 3.05 10.92 -22.37
N LYS A 376 3.37 10.84 -23.67
CA LYS A 376 3.90 9.61 -24.26
C LYS A 376 5.25 9.21 -23.68
N ALA A 377 6.14 10.18 -23.44
CA ALA A 377 7.44 9.90 -22.82
C ALA A 377 7.32 9.35 -21.39
N GLY A 378 6.41 9.90 -20.58
CA GLY A 378 6.14 9.36 -19.24
C GLY A 378 5.40 8.02 -19.28
N GLN A 379 4.42 7.86 -20.18
CA GLN A 379 3.71 6.60 -20.42
C GLN A 379 4.67 5.47 -20.79
N ASP A 380 5.63 5.70 -21.68
CA ASP A 380 6.61 4.70 -22.10
C ASP A 380 7.50 4.19 -20.94
N VAL A 381 7.69 5.01 -19.91
CA VAL A 381 8.39 4.62 -18.67
C VAL A 381 7.47 3.73 -17.82
N LEU A 382 6.24 4.15 -17.59
CA LEU A 382 5.27 3.44 -16.74
C LEU A 382 4.83 2.09 -17.34
N GLU A 383 4.62 2.02 -18.66
CA GLU A 383 4.28 0.79 -19.38
C GLU A 383 5.37 -0.28 -19.26
N LYS A 384 6.63 0.13 -19.07
CA LYS A 384 7.78 -0.76 -18.87
C LYS A 384 8.03 -1.09 -17.39
N GLY A 385 7.17 -0.64 -16.48
CA GLY A 385 7.33 -0.82 -15.05
C GLY A 385 8.38 0.11 -14.42
N GLY A 386 8.69 1.24 -15.06
CA GLY A 386 9.53 2.28 -14.48
C GLY A 386 8.82 3.04 -13.36
N THR A 387 9.59 3.79 -12.56
CA THR A 387 9.09 4.48 -11.37
C THR A 387 8.29 5.73 -11.72
N ALA A 388 7.41 6.17 -10.82
CA ALA A 388 6.66 7.42 -10.97
C ALA A 388 7.60 8.62 -11.11
N LEU A 389 8.72 8.60 -10.39
CA LEU A 389 9.74 9.64 -10.41
C LEU A 389 10.46 9.74 -11.76
N ASP A 390 10.74 8.60 -12.40
CA ASP A 390 11.35 8.59 -13.73
C ASP A 390 10.33 9.03 -14.80
N ALA A 391 9.06 8.69 -14.63
CA ALA A 391 7.99 9.08 -15.55
C ALA A 391 7.71 10.59 -15.53
N THR A 392 7.63 11.20 -14.34
CA THR A 392 7.44 12.66 -14.22
C THR A 392 8.64 13.43 -14.75
N GLN A 393 9.87 12.97 -14.48
CA GLN A 393 11.09 13.54 -15.04
C GLN A 393 11.11 13.45 -16.58
N ALA A 394 10.73 12.30 -17.15
CA ALA A 394 10.70 12.11 -18.60
C ALA A 394 9.69 13.05 -19.28
N ALA A 395 8.50 13.20 -18.69
CA ALA A 395 7.47 14.10 -19.19
C ALA A 395 7.92 15.58 -19.12
N VAL A 396 8.43 16.03 -17.96
CA VAL A 396 8.89 17.41 -17.78
C VAL A 396 10.08 17.73 -18.70
N ARG A 397 11.01 16.80 -18.91
CA ARG A 397 12.13 17.01 -19.84
C ARG A 397 11.65 17.30 -21.26
N VAL A 398 10.62 16.60 -21.73
CA VAL A 398 10.02 16.88 -23.07
C VAL A 398 9.43 18.28 -23.13
N LEU A 399 8.81 18.75 -22.05
CA LEU A 399 8.28 20.11 -21.96
C LEU A 399 9.40 21.15 -21.88
N GLU A 400 10.51 20.87 -21.19
CA GLU A 400 11.70 21.73 -21.15
C GLU A 400 12.42 21.86 -22.50
N ASP A 401 12.39 20.83 -23.34
CA ASP A 401 13.00 20.87 -24.66
C ASP A 401 12.10 21.56 -25.72
N ASN A 402 10.82 21.80 -25.38
CA ASN A 402 9.83 22.34 -26.30
C ASN A 402 9.68 23.87 -26.14
N PRO A 403 10.02 24.67 -27.17
CA PRO A 403 10.08 26.13 -27.09
C PRO A 403 8.74 26.83 -26.79
N LEU A 404 7.62 26.11 -26.86
CA LEU A 404 6.29 26.66 -26.59
C LEU A 404 6.02 26.84 -25.10
N PHE A 405 6.68 26.08 -24.23
CA PHE A 405 6.42 26.10 -22.80
C PHE A 405 7.47 26.93 -22.04
N ASN A 406 7.08 27.56 -20.93
CA ASN A 406 7.99 28.39 -20.14
C ASN A 406 8.79 27.55 -19.13
N ALA A 407 9.62 26.66 -19.65
CA ALA A 407 10.62 25.89 -18.92
C ALA A 407 11.74 25.48 -19.89
N GLY A 408 13.00 25.48 -19.45
CA GLY A 408 14.12 25.18 -20.33
C GLY A 408 14.12 26.07 -21.58
N LYS A 409 14.07 25.47 -22.77
CA LYS A 409 13.95 26.18 -24.04
C LYS A 409 12.59 26.87 -24.12
N GLY A 410 12.58 28.19 -24.33
CA GLY A 410 11.32 28.97 -24.31
C GLY A 410 10.97 29.52 -22.93
N ALA A 411 11.89 29.49 -21.98
CA ALA A 411 11.75 30.13 -20.68
C ALA A 411 11.56 31.66 -20.77
N ALA A 412 10.83 32.20 -19.81
CA ALA A 412 10.63 33.63 -19.64
C ALA A 412 11.95 34.35 -19.35
N ILE A 413 12.07 35.56 -19.90
CA ILE A 413 13.30 36.37 -19.82
C ILE A 413 13.16 37.41 -18.70
N ALA A 414 14.16 37.49 -17.84
CA ALA A 414 14.23 38.45 -16.75
C ALA A 414 14.45 39.89 -17.25
N ALA A 415 14.28 40.87 -16.36
CA ALA A 415 14.39 42.30 -16.72
C ALA A 415 15.78 42.69 -17.27
N ASP A 416 16.82 41.99 -16.81
CA ASP A 416 18.21 42.15 -17.26
C ASP A 416 18.50 41.50 -18.62
N GLY A 417 17.52 40.81 -19.21
CA GLY A 417 17.65 40.11 -20.48
C GLY A 417 18.19 38.68 -20.38
N ASN A 418 18.45 38.16 -19.17
CA ASN A 418 18.92 36.79 -18.96
C ASN A 418 17.77 35.82 -18.67
N VAL A 419 18.04 34.53 -18.84
CA VAL A 419 17.15 33.43 -18.42
C VAL A 419 17.68 32.80 -17.13
N TYR A 420 16.78 32.58 -16.18
CA TYR A 420 17.06 31.91 -14.91
C TYR A 420 16.03 30.81 -14.68
N LEU A 421 16.48 29.57 -14.49
CA LEU A 421 15.62 28.40 -14.49
C LEU A 421 15.52 27.78 -13.09
N ASP A 422 14.30 27.37 -12.74
CA ASP A 422 13.98 26.73 -11.47
C ASP A 422 13.31 25.38 -11.71
N ALA A 423 13.62 24.36 -10.90
CA ALA A 423 12.94 23.06 -10.96
C ALA A 423 13.01 22.29 -9.65
N ALA A 424 12.05 21.40 -9.42
CA ALA A 424 12.06 20.45 -8.31
C ALA A 424 11.47 19.08 -8.70
N VAL A 425 11.94 18.05 -8.00
CA VAL A 425 11.36 16.70 -7.99
C VAL A 425 11.17 16.22 -6.56
N MET A 426 10.14 15.41 -6.33
CA MET A 426 9.90 14.77 -5.04
C MET A 426 9.39 13.34 -5.22
N ASP A 427 10.03 12.40 -4.52
CA ASP A 427 9.59 11.01 -4.40
C ASP A 427 8.66 10.85 -3.21
N GLY A 428 7.42 10.46 -3.46
CA GLY A 428 6.40 10.26 -2.43
C GLY A 428 6.67 9.08 -1.51
N ALA A 429 7.42 8.06 -1.97
CA ALA A 429 7.71 6.87 -1.16
C ALA A 429 8.69 7.19 -0.03
N THR A 430 9.77 7.91 -0.35
CA THR A 430 10.84 8.21 0.61
C THR A 430 10.81 9.64 1.14
N GLN A 431 10.00 10.52 0.56
CA GLN A 431 10.00 11.98 0.77
C GLN A 431 11.33 12.65 0.44
N LYS A 432 12.24 11.95 -0.26
CA LYS A 432 13.41 12.60 -0.83
C LYS A 432 12.97 13.62 -1.86
N ALA A 433 13.64 14.75 -1.86
CA ALA A 433 13.38 15.83 -2.79
C ALA A 433 14.71 16.44 -3.25
N GLY A 434 14.70 16.97 -4.46
CA GLY A 434 15.82 17.72 -5.02
C GLY A 434 15.29 18.87 -5.84
N ALA A 435 15.96 20.00 -5.74
CA ALA A 435 15.54 21.25 -6.34
C ALA A 435 16.75 22.11 -6.71
N VAL A 436 16.54 22.92 -7.73
CA VAL A 436 17.50 23.89 -8.24
C VAL A 436 16.77 25.19 -8.52
N ALA A 437 17.43 26.32 -8.27
CA ALA A 437 16.92 27.64 -8.59
C ALA A 437 17.96 28.51 -9.27
N ALA A 438 17.52 29.42 -10.12
CA ALA A 438 18.36 30.37 -10.85
C ALA A 438 19.53 29.74 -11.64
N LEU A 439 19.31 28.58 -12.26
CA LEU A 439 20.25 27.98 -13.21
C LEU A 439 20.32 28.81 -14.49
N THR A 440 21.49 28.91 -15.09
CA THR A 440 21.72 29.74 -16.28
C THR A 440 22.20 28.97 -17.50
N ARG A 441 22.69 27.73 -17.32
CA ARG A 441 23.38 26.99 -18.39
C ARG A 441 23.00 25.53 -18.54
N THR A 442 22.37 24.93 -17.54
CA THR A 442 21.97 23.51 -17.62
C THR A 442 20.72 23.37 -18.48
N LYS A 443 20.83 22.60 -19.57
CA LYS A 443 19.76 22.48 -20.59
C LYS A 443 18.41 22.05 -20.02
N ASN A 444 18.43 21.06 -19.13
CA ASN A 444 17.25 20.48 -18.50
C ASN A 444 17.33 20.61 -16.97
N PRO A 445 16.79 21.70 -16.39
CA PRO A 445 16.75 21.94 -14.95
C PRO A 445 16.21 20.76 -14.13
N ILE A 446 15.23 20.02 -14.64
CA ILE A 446 14.66 18.88 -13.92
C ILE A 446 15.68 17.76 -13.68
N LEU A 447 16.65 17.57 -14.58
CA LEU A 447 17.73 16.61 -14.39
C LEU A 447 18.70 17.07 -13.30
N ALA A 448 18.93 18.39 -13.18
CA ALA A 448 19.74 18.94 -12.11
C ALA A 448 19.04 18.79 -10.75
N ALA A 449 17.72 19.05 -10.68
CA ALA A 449 16.90 18.79 -9.50
C ALA A 449 17.00 17.32 -9.06
N ARG A 450 16.86 16.37 -9.99
CA ARG A 450 17.06 14.93 -9.71
C ARG A 450 18.46 14.63 -9.19
N ALA A 451 19.49 15.20 -9.82
CA ALA A 451 20.87 15.00 -9.38
C ALA A 451 21.12 15.53 -7.97
N VAL A 452 20.51 16.66 -7.56
CA VAL A 452 20.58 17.15 -6.18
C VAL A 452 20.03 16.12 -5.21
N MET A 453 18.85 15.55 -5.50
CA MET A 453 18.20 14.52 -4.67
C MET A 453 19.05 13.25 -4.54
N ASP A 454 19.61 12.77 -5.65
CA ASP A 454 20.28 11.46 -5.70
C ASP A 454 21.76 11.51 -5.28
N LYS A 455 22.43 12.64 -5.50
CA LYS A 455 23.90 12.75 -5.40
C LYS A 455 24.37 13.67 -4.28
N THR A 456 23.47 14.24 -3.51
CA THR A 456 23.82 15.12 -2.39
C THR A 456 23.00 14.80 -1.15
N ARG A 457 23.40 15.39 -0.01
CA ARG A 457 22.60 15.41 1.22
C ARG A 457 21.66 16.62 1.31
N HIS A 458 21.64 17.45 0.28
CA HIS A 458 20.92 18.71 0.23
C HIS A 458 19.61 18.54 -0.54
N VAL A 459 18.67 19.46 -0.31
CA VAL A 459 17.39 19.48 -1.03
C VAL A 459 17.40 20.55 -2.12
N LEU A 460 17.93 21.74 -1.88
CA LEU A 460 17.87 22.87 -2.81
C LEU A 460 19.26 23.50 -2.99
N LEU A 461 19.67 23.68 -4.25
CA LEU A 461 20.84 24.49 -4.63
C LEU A 461 20.38 25.68 -5.49
N ALA A 462 21.13 26.78 -5.48
CA ALA A 462 20.77 27.96 -6.28
C ALA A 462 21.97 28.65 -6.94
N GLY A 463 21.70 29.32 -8.06
CA GLY A 463 22.63 30.20 -8.78
C GLY A 463 23.89 29.47 -9.26
N GLU A 464 25.03 30.16 -9.21
CA GLU A 464 26.32 29.65 -9.70
C GLU A 464 26.73 28.33 -9.04
N GLY A 465 26.38 28.11 -7.78
CA GLY A 465 26.64 26.85 -7.08
C GLY A 465 25.85 25.67 -7.67
N ALA A 466 24.60 25.91 -8.08
CA ALA A 466 23.79 24.91 -8.76
C ALA A 466 24.30 24.61 -10.17
N ASP A 467 24.72 25.63 -10.94
CA ASP A 467 25.32 25.44 -12.26
C ASP A 467 26.66 24.67 -12.18
N ALA A 468 27.52 25.02 -11.21
CA ALA A 468 28.77 24.32 -10.98
C ALA A 468 28.55 22.85 -10.60
N PHE A 469 27.56 22.59 -9.73
CA PHE A 469 27.17 21.23 -9.38
C PHE A 469 26.64 20.45 -10.59
N ALA A 470 25.70 21.01 -11.35
CA ALA A 470 25.13 20.36 -12.52
C ALA A 470 26.20 19.99 -13.55
N LYS A 471 27.15 20.90 -13.81
CA LYS A 471 28.31 20.64 -14.65
C LYS A 471 29.19 19.51 -14.10
N ALA A 472 29.45 19.48 -12.79
CA ALA A 472 30.24 18.43 -12.14
C ALA A 472 29.57 17.05 -12.19
N GLN A 473 28.23 16.99 -12.25
CA GLN A 473 27.47 15.76 -12.47
C GLN A 473 27.43 15.32 -13.94
N GLY A 474 28.06 16.06 -14.85
CA GLY A 474 28.11 15.73 -16.27
C GLY A 474 26.81 16.02 -17.04
N LEU A 475 25.95 16.89 -16.50
CA LEU A 475 24.72 17.30 -17.17
C LEU A 475 25.01 18.23 -18.36
N GLU A 476 24.25 18.11 -19.45
CA GLU A 476 24.43 18.90 -20.67
C GLU A 476 24.33 20.40 -20.37
N GLN A 477 25.39 21.12 -20.71
CA GLN A 477 25.48 22.57 -20.59
C GLN A 477 25.30 23.20 -21.98
N VAL A 478 24.52 24.25 -22.07
CA VAL A 478 24.23 24.99 -23.31
C VAL A 478 24.70 26.43 -23.19
N ASP A 479 24.84 27.08 -24.35
CA ASP A 479 24.95 28.53 -24.38
C ASP A 479 23.62 29.14 -23.93
N PRO A 480 23.60 30.20 -23.10
CA PRO A 480 22.36 30.81 -22.62
C PRO A 480 21.39 31.21 -23.74
N SER A 481 21.89 31.53 -24.95
CA SER A 481 21.04 31.81 -26.12
C SER A 481 20.14 30.65 -26.54
N TYR A 482 20.45 29.41 -26.13
CA TYR A 482 19.59 28.24 -26.36
C TYR A 482 18.19 28.42 -25.78
N PHE A 483 18.08 29.11 -24.63
CA PHE A 483 16.81 29.28 -23.93
C PHE A 483 15.92 30.36 -24.55
N HIS A 484 16.49 31.24 -25.38
CA HIS A 484 15.79 32.35 -25.99
C HIS A 484 14.95 31.89 -27.20
N THR A 485 13.77 32.48 -27.35
CA THR A 485 12.96 32.38 -28.56
C THR A 485 12.50 33.77 -28.99
N PRO A 486 12.25 34.00 -30.30
CA PRO A 486 11.76 35.28 -30.79
C PRO A 486 10.50 35.76 -30.07
N GLU A 487 9.60 34.84 -29.73
CA GLU A 487 8.35 35.14 -29.02
C GLU A 487 8.62 35.65 -27.59
N ARG A 488 9.53 35.00 -26.85
CA ARG A 488 9.88 35.42 -25.48
C ARG A 488 10.66 36.74 -25.46
N GLU A 489 11.49 36.99 -26.47
CA GLU A 489 12.16 38.28 -26.64
C GLU A 489 11.16 39.40 -26.91
N GLN A 490 10.17 39.14 -27.75
CA GLN A 490 9.09 40.09 -28.02
C GLN A 490 8.26 40.38 -26.74
N MET A 491 7.92 39.36 -25.94
CA MET A 491 7.26 39.54 -24.65
C MET A 491 8.06 40.43 -23.69
N LEU A 492 9.40 40.29 -23.64
CA LEU A 492 10.24 41.17 -22.82
C LEU A 492 10.25 42.60 -23.36
N VAL A 493 10.28 42.79 -24.67
CA VAL A 493 10.20 44.12 -25.31
C VAL A 493 8.88 44.79 -24.97
N ASP A 494 7.77 44.08 -25.02
CA ASP A 494 6.46 44.63 -24.71
C ASP A 494 6.31 44.92 -23.21
N TRP A 495 6.80 44.03 -22.34
CA TRP A 495 6.95 44.31 -20.90
C TRP A 495 7.77 45.57 -20.64
N LYS A 496 8.83 45.82 -21.43
CA LYS A 496 9.68 47.04 -21.35
C LYS A 496 8.96 48.33 -21.77
N LYS A 497 8.00 48.27 -22.69
CA LYS A 497 7.24 49.45 -23.14
C LYS A 497 6.23 49.92 -22.10
N ASP A 498 5.60 48.97 -21.41
CA ASP A 498 4.45 49.24 -20.51
C ASP A 498 4.86 49.54 -19.05
N HIS A 499 6.07 50.03 -18.80
CA HIS A 499 6.68 50.30 -17.48
C HIS A 499 5.93 51.30 -16.55
N GLN A 500 4.63 51.57 -16.75
CA GLN A 500 3.80 52.46 -15.92
C GLN A 500 2.39 51.93 -15.59
N ALA A 501 1.96 50.76 -16.07
CA ALA A 501 0.68 50.16 -15.69
C ALA A 501 0.90 48.83 -14.98
N MET A 502 0.21 48.62 -13.84
CA MET A 502 0.17 47.32 -13.17
C MET A 502 -0.19 46.24 -14.19
N ILE A 503 0.73 45.31 -14.45
CA ILE A 503 0.59 44.25 -15.43
C ILE A 503 -0.73 43.52 -15.17
N ASN A 504 -1.56 43.41 -16.21
CA ASN A 504 -2.71 42.51 -16.20
C ASN A 504 -2.13 41.08 -16.11
N PRO A 505 -2.33 40.34 -14.99
CA PRO A 505 -1.60 39.10 -14.69
C PRO A 505 -1.75 38.02 -15.77
N THR A 506 -2.84 38.04 -16.52
CA THR A 506 -3.35 36.91 -17.30
C THR A 506 -2.46 36.39 -18.45
N HIS A 507 -1.40 37.10 -18.87
CA HIS A 507 -0.63 36.76 -20.09
C HIS A 507 0.86 36.41 -19.89
N MET A 508 1.37 36.22 -18.66
CA MET A 508 2.83 36.04 -18.42
C MET A 508 3.28 34.75 -17.72
N TYR A 509 2.39 33.76 -17.55
CA TYR A 509 2.68 32.54 -16.80
C TYR A 509 2.85 31.30 -17.69
N GLY A 510 3.64 30.32 -17.24
CA GLY A 510 3.77 29.07 -17.97
C GLY A 510 4.71 28.04 -17.32
N THR A 511 4.56 27.77 -16.03
CA THR A 511 5.27 26.67 -15.37
C THR A 511 4.78 25.33 -15.89
N VAL A 512 5.68 24.38 -16.12
CA VAL A 512 5.37 23.01 -16.54
C VAL A 512 5.52 22.04 -15.37
N GLY A 513 4.81 20.92 -15.42
CA GLY A 513 4.93 19.93 -14.37
C GLY A 513 4.17 18.64 -14.62
N ALA A 514 4.44 17.64 -13.79
CA ALA A 514 3.89 16.31 -13.88
C ALA A 514 3.69 15.69 -12.49
N VAL A 515 2.63 14.89 -12.36
CA VAL A 515 2.39 14.00 -11.22
C VAL A 515 2.07 12.60 -11.74
N ALA A 516 2.55 11.57 -11.05
CA ALA A 516 2.31 10.19 -11.45
C ALA A 516 2.14 9.26 -10.24
N VAL A 517 1.44 8.15 -10.48
CA VAL A 517 1.49 6.93 -9.66
C VAL A 517 2.02 5.79 -10.53
N ASP A 518 2.97 5.02 -10.01
CA ASP A 518 3.49 3.83 -10.70
C ASP A 518 2.78 2.54 -10.29
N SER A 519 3.16 1.43 -10.95
CA SER A 519 2.56 0.11 -10.73
C SER A 519 2.83 -0.48 -9.34
N ASP A 520 3.73 0.13 -8.56
CA ASP A 520 3.98 -0.21 -7.16
C ASP A 520 3.22 0.71 -6.19
N GLY A 521 2.45 1.66 -6.72
CA GLY A 521 1.64 2.59 -5.95
C GLY A 521 2.43 3.79 -5.42
N ASN A 522 3.64 4.04 -5.92
CA ASN A 522 4.42 5.19 -5.50
C ASN A 522 4.01 6.44 -6.25
N LEU A 523 3.88 7.54 -5.52
CA LEU A 523 3.56 8.86 -6.05
C LEU A 523 4.84 9.65 -6.31
N ALA A 524 4.85 10.49 -7.33
CA ALA A 524 5.92 11.46 -7.57
C ALA A 524 5.39 12.76 -8.17
N ALA A 525 6.13 13.85 -7.96
CA ALA A 525 5.86 15.15 -8.55
C ALA A 525 7.15 15.77 -9.12
N ALA A 526 7.01 16.50 -10.21
CA ALA A 526 8.07 17.24 -10.88
C ALA A 526 7.53 18.56 -11.42
N THR A 527 8.26 19.66 -11.23
CA THR A 527 7.85 21.00 -11.71
C THR A 527 9.08 21.75 -12.21
N SER A 528 8.97 22.49 -13.31
CA SER A 528 10.06 23.28 -13.92
C SER A 528 9.53 24.58 -14.51
N THR A 529 10.31 25.66 -14.44
CA THR A 529 9.88 27.00 -14.90
C THR A 529 11.03 27.91 -15.30
N GLY A 530 10.76 28.83 -16.23
CA GLY A 530 11.54 30.05 -16.44
C GLY A 530 11.15 31.21 -15.52
N GLY A 531 10.09 31.07 -14.72
CA GLY A 531 9.56 32.14 -13.87
C GLY A 531 8.72 33.14 -14.66
N LEU A 532 8.79 34.42 -14.27
CA LEU A 532 8.00 35.50 -14.88
C LEU A 532 8.82 36.34 -15.83
N THR A 533 8.20 36.78 -16.93
CA THR A 533 8.78 37.80 -17.80
C THR A 533 9.04 39.08 -17.00
N GLY A 534 10.25 39.63 -17.14
CA GLY A 534 10.63 40.84 -16.41
C GLY A 534 10.91 40.64 -14.91
N LYS A 535 11.02 39.38 -14.43
CA LYS A 535 11.44 39.12 -13.05
C LYS A 535 12.78 39.79 -12.74
N GLN A 536 12.93 40.28 -11.51
CA GLN A 536 14.10 41.06 -11.08
C GLN A 536 14.87 40.35 -9.96
N TRP A 537 16.15 40.72 -9.82
CA TRP A 537 16.99 40.46 -8.62
C TRP A 537 17.11 39.00 -8.18
N GLY A 538 17.00 38.06 -9.12
CA GLY A 538 17.06 36.63 -8.81
C GLY A 538 15.80 36.10 -8.12
N ARG A 539 14.62 36.67 -8.39
CA ARG A 539 13.32 36.17 -7.93
C ARG A 539 13.18 34.67 -8.17
N ILE A 540 12.82 33.95 -7.10
CA ILE A 540 12.52 32.51 -7.10
C ILE A 540 11.03 32.34 -6.85
N GLY A 541 10.36 31.56 -7.70
CA GLY A 541 8.94 31.25 -7.58
C GLY A 541 8.64 30.05 -6.68
N ASP A 542 7.43 29.51 -6.80
CA ASP A 542 6.93 28.35 -6.07
C ASP A 542 7.55 27.02 -6.54
N SER A 543 7.91 26.94 -7.83
CA SER A 543 8.32 25.67 -8.47
C SER A 543 9.48 24.93 -7.80
N PRO A 544 10.59 25.56 -7.38
CA PRO A 544 11.67 24.84 -6.70
C PRO A 544 11.43 24.65 -5.19
N LEU A 545 10.31 25.15 -4.66
CA LEU A 545 10.02 25.17 -3.22
C LEU A 545 9.10 24.01 -2.85
N ILE A 546 9.67 22.99 -2.21
CA ILE A 546 8.94 21.80 -1.77
C ILE A 546 7.81 22.18 -0.80
N GLY A 547 6.58 21.82 -1.16
CA GLY A 547 5.37 22.16 -0.43
C GLY A 547 4.63 23.39 -0.96
N ALA A 548 5.22 24.17 -1.86
CA ALA A 548 4.55 25.23 -2.60
C ALA A 548 4.18 24.74 -4.01
N GLY A 549 5.15 24.73 -4.95
CA GLY A 549 4.91 24.33 -6.34
C GLY A 549 5.01 22.83 -6.59
N THR A 550 5.80 22.10 -5.79
CA THR A 550 6.02 20.65 -5.95
C THR A 550 5.88 19.94 -4.62
N TYR A 551 5.09 18.87 -4.57
CA TYR A 551 4.98 18.03 -3.37
C TYR A 551 4.55 16.60 -3.72
N ALA A 552 5.07 15.59 -3.03
CA ALA A 552 4.60 14.22 -3.17
C ALA A 552 4.76 13.44 -1.86
N ARG A 553 3.76 12.63 -1.52
CA ARG A 553 3.78 11.73 -0.37
C ARG A 553 2.84 10.54 -0.58
N ASN A 554 3.39 9.33 -0.53
CA ASN A 554 2.60 8.10 -0.58
C ASN A 554 1.56 8.08 0.54
N GLY A 555 0.35 7.60 0.22
CA GLY A 555 -0.80 7.58 1.11
C GLY A 555 -1.56 8.91 1.22
N ASP A 556 -0.97 10.02 0.74
CA ASP A 556 -1.62 11.33 0.73
C ASP A 556 -1.93 11.75 -0.73
N CYS A 557 -1.00 12.46 -1.39
CA CYS A 557 -1.15 12.93 -2.76
C CYS A 557 0.20 13.35 -3.39
N ALA A 558 0.20 13.60 -4.71
CA ALA A 558 1.24 14.32 -5.44
C ALA A 558 0.65 15.58 -6.08
N VAL A 559 1.42 16.67 -6.12
CA VAL A 559 0.98 17.99 -6.60
C VAL A 559 2.07 18.67 -7.41
N SER A 560 1.68 19.26 -8.53
CA SER A 560 2.47 20.24 -9.28
C SER A 560 1.63 21.47 -9.59
N ALA A 561 2.16 22.67 -9.31
CA ALA A 561 1.44 23.94 -9.40
C ALA A 561 1.99 24.86 -10.49
N THR A 562 1.16 25.82 -10.91
CA THR A 562 1.50 26.82 -11.93
C THR A 562 0.66 28.09 -11.75
N GLY A 563 1.30 29.26 -11.83
CA GLY A 563 0.61 30.55 -11.65
C GLY A 563 1.51 31.62 -11.04
N THR A 564 0.90 32.59 -10.35
CA THR A 564 1.63 33.65 -9.63
C THR A 564 2.27 33.09 -8.36
N GLY A 565 3.50 32.60 -8.51
CA GLY A 565 4.22 31.83 -7.48
C GLY A 565 4.25 32.44 -6.08
N GLU A 566 4.26 33.76 -5.93
CA GLU A 566 4.22 34.44 -4.63
C GLU A 566 3.02 34.00 -3.76
N PHE A 567 1.83 33.81 -4.36
CA PHE A 567 0.64 33.39 -3.62
C PHE A 567 0.66 31.89 -3.30
N PHE A 568 1.18 31.06 -4.22
CA PHE A 568 1.35 29.62 -4.00
C PHE A 568 2.34 29.32 -2.87
N ILE A 569 3.40 30.14 -2.74
CA ILE A 569 4.33 30.08 -1.60
C ILE A 569 3.62 30.46 -0.30
N ARG A 570 2.93 31.61 -0.30
CA ARG A 570 2.24 32.14 0.90
C ARG A 570 1.18 31.21 1.43
N ASP A 571 0.49 30.48 0.55
CA ASP A 571 -0.57 29.53 0.93
C ASP A 571 -0.07 28.07 1.09
N SER A 572 1.21 27.81 0.82
CA SER A 572 1.81 26.47 0.84
C SER A 572 1.01 25.46 0.00
N ALA A 573 0.68 25.84 -1.23
CA ALA A 573 -0.33 25.20 -2.07
C ALA A 573 -0.18 23.66 -2.16
N GLY A 574 0.99 23.18 -2.58
CA GLY A 574 1.24 21.74 -2.75
C GLY A 574 1.08 20.93 -1.47
N ARG A 575 1.56 21.45 -0.34
CA ARG A 575 1.40 20.79 0.96
C ARG A 575 -0.05 20.83 1.44
N GLN A 576 -0.74 21.93 1.22
CA GLN A 576 -2.12 22.14 1.66
C GLN A 576 -3.09 21.14 1.03
N VAL A 577 -2.95 20.83 -0.26
CA VAL A 577 -3.78 19.79 -0.93
C VAL A 577 -3.62 18.45 -0.23
N CYS A 578 -2.38 18.01 0.00
CA CYS A 578 -2.15 16.72 0.65
C CYS A 578 -2.58 16.69 2.12
N ASP A 579 -2.46 17.81 2.85
CA ASP A 579 -2.95 17.90 4.22
C ASP A 579 -4.48 17.87 4.29
N ARG A 580 -5.18 18.45 3.31
CA ARG A 580 -6.64 18.31 3.16
C ARG A 580 -7.07 16.86 2.90
N VAL A 581 -6.37 16.15 2.01
CA VAL A 581 -6.62 14.71 1.78
C VAL A 581 -6.36 13.91 3.05
N ARG A 582 -5.22 14.13 3.69
CA ARG A 582 -4.77 13.33 4.83
C ARG A 582 -5.56 13.59 6.11
N TRP A 583 -5.76 14.85 6.48
CA TRP A 583 -6.31 15.22 7.79
C TRP A 583 -7.82 15.42 7.75
N ASN A 584 -8.36 15.88 6.63
CA ASN A 584 -9.79 16.12 6.48
C ASN A 584 -10.50 15.03 5.67
N HIS A 585 -9.77 14.01 5.19
CA HIS A 585 -10.29 12.93 4.35
C HIS A 585 -11.06 13.45 3.12
N GLN A 586 -10.67 14.63 2.60
CA GLN A 586 -11.28 15.20 1.41
C GLN A 586 -10.87 14.38 0.18
N GLY A 587 -11.81 14.20 -0.76
CA GLY A 587 -11.48 13.69 -2.09
C GLY A 587 -10.57 14.66 -2.84
N ILE A 588 -9.72 14.13 -3.73
CA ILE A 588 -8.66 14.91 -4.39
C ILE A 588 -9.17 16.15 -5.14
N ASP A 589 -10.35 16.06 -5.78
CA ASP A 589 -10.96 17.21 -6.49
C ASP A 589 -11.37 18.34 -5.56
N ALA A 590 -11.97 18.01 -4.41
CA ALA A 590 -12.34 19.01 -3.43
C ALA A 590 -11.10 19.65 -2.81
N ALA A 591 -10.10 18.84 -2.45
CA ALA A 591 -8.85 19.34 -1.87
C ALA A 591 -8.09 20.27 -2.83
N ALA A 592 -8.01 19.91 -4.11
CA ALA A 592 -7.37 20.71 -5.15
C ALA A 592 -8.12 22.03 -5.39
N ASN A 593 -9.45 21.97 -5.57
CA ASN A 593 -10.28 23.15 -5.81
C ASN A 593 -10.29 24.10 -4.60
N ASP A 594 -10.47 23.60 -3.38
CA ASP A 594 -10.46 24.43 -2.17
C ASP A 594 -9.12 25.18 -2.02
N THR A 595 -8.00 24.53 -2.37
CA THR A 595 -6.68 25.15 -2.32
C THR A 595 -6.52 26.25 -3.37
N ILE A 596 -6.95 26.01 -4.61
CA ILE A 596 -6.93 27.04 -5.66
C ILE A 596 -7.85 28.22 -5.32
N MET A 597 -9.01 27.98 -4.71
CA MET A 597 -9.90 29.05 -4.23
C MET A 597 -9.28 29.83 -3.06
N SER A 598 -8.53 29.16 -2.17
CA SER A 598 -7.76 29.80 -1.09
C SER A 598 -6.72 30.78 -1.67
N ILE A 599 -5.97 30.35 -2.68
CA ILE A 599 -5.03 31.20 -3.42
C ILE A 599 -5.74 32.39 -4.07
N GLY A 600 -6.90 32.16 -4.71
CA GLY A 600 -7.75 33.21 -5.25
C GLY A 600 -8.18 34.25 -4.21
N SER A 601 -8.51 33.81 -2.99
CA SER A 601 -8.96 34.69 -1.90
C SER A 601 -7.90 35.68 -1.43
N ILE A 602 -6.61 35.35 -1.63
CA ILE A 602 -5.49 36.24 -1.31
C ILE A 602 -4.98 37.03 -2.52
N GLY A 603 -5.66 36.92 -3.68
CA GLY A 603 -5.37 37.65 -4.91
C GLY A 603 -4.50 36.90 -5.93
N GLY A 604 -4.27 35.61 -5.75
CA GLY A 604 -3.47 34.79 -6.67
C GLY A 604 -4.29 34.10 -7.74
N ASP A 605 -3.65 33.87 -8.88
CA ASP A 605 -4.19 33.25 -10.08
C ASP A 605 -3.29 32.12 -10.57
N GLY A 606 -3.90 31.09 -11.16
CA GLY A 606 -3.21 29.95 -11.76
C GLY A 606 -4.00 28.64 -11.70
N GLY A 607 -3.29 27.55 -11.48
CA GLY A 607 -3.84 26.21 -11.35
C GLY A 607 -2.86 25.21 -10.75
N LEU A 608 -3.35 24.00 -10.50
CA LEU A 608 -2.53 22.88 -10.07
C LEU A 608 -3.09 21.57 -10.60
N ILE A 609 -2.20 20.60 -10.78
CA ILE A 609 -2.57 19.20 -10.94
C ILE A 609 -2.27 18.47 -9.64
N ALA A 610 -3.19 17.60 -9.23
CA ALA A 610 -3.03 16.76 -8.06
C ALA A 610 -3.40 15.31 -8.38
N MET A 611 -2.74 14.35 -7.74
CA MET A 611 -3.04 12.93 -7.90
C MET A 611 -3.08 12.24 -6.55
N ASP A 612 -4.14 11.47 -6.30
CA ASP A 612 -4.23 10.65 -5.09
C ASP A 612 -3.57 9.28 -5.27
N ALA A 613 -3.48 8.52 -4.17
CA ALA A 613 -2.89 7.18 -4.17
C ALA A 613 -3.64 6.16 -5.05
N SER A 614 -4.87 6.45 -5.50
CA SER A 614 -5.61 5.62 -6.46
C SER A 614 -5.25 5.93 -7.90
N GLY A 615 -4.42 6.94 -8.17
CA GLY A 615 -4.08 7.40 -9.51
C GLY A 615 -5.15 8.28 -10.15
N LYS A 616 -6.14 8.76 -9.38
CA LYS A 616 -7.09 9.74 -9.86
C LYS A 616 -6.41 11.11 -9.92
N ALA A 617 -6.37 11.69 -11.12
CA ALA A 617 -5.86 13.04 -11.33
C ALA A 617 -6.99 14.09 -11.16
N SER A 618 -6.63 15.23 -10.59
CA SER A 618 -7.45 16.43 -10.48
C SER A 618 -6.75 17.63 -11.11
N PHE A 619 -7.53 18.52 -11.70
CA PHE A 619 -7.07 19.70 -12.43
C PHE A 619 -7.85 20.91 -11.93
N ALA A 620 -7.30 21.64 -10.96
CA ALA A 620 -7.94 22.82 -10.37
C ALA A 620 -7.37 24.10 -10.99
N ILE A 621 -8.25 25.03 -11.38
CA ILE A 621 -7.91 26.24 -12.15
C ILE A 621 -8.78 27.40 -11.65
N ASN A 622 -8.19 28.56 -11.35
CA ASN A 622 -8.93 29.83 -11.12
C ASN A 622 -8.56 30.92 -12.15
N ASP A 623 -7.90 30.52 -13.23
CA ASP A 623 -7.48 31.33 -14.38
C ASP A 623 -8.30 30.97 -15.65
N LEU A 624 -8.04 31.62 -16.78
CA LEU A 624 -8.75 31.43 -18.07
C LEU A 624 -8.60 30.01 -18.65
N GLY A 625 -7.54 29.31 -18.28
CA GLY A 625 -7.27 27.94 -18.73
C GLY A 625 -5.93 27.41 -18.25
N MET A 626 -5.65 26.17 -18.60
CA MET A 626 -4.41 25.48 -18.27
C MET A 626 -4.11 24.41 -19.32
N TYR A 627 -2.96 24.50 -19.98
CA TYR A 627 -2.44 23.44 -20.84
C TYR A 627 -2.27 22.19 -19.98
N ARG A 628 -3.03 21.12 -20.24
CA ARG A 628 -3.06 19.94 -19.37
C ARG A 628 -3.35 18.66 -20.13
N GLY A 629 -3.02 17.53 -19.53
CA GLY A 629 -3.41 16.24 -20.07
C GLY A 629 -3.13 15.08 -19.12
N ALA A 630 -3.68 13.92 -19.46
CA ALA A 630 -3.59 12.71 -18.67
C ALA A 630 -3.50 11.46 -19.54
N VAL A 631 -2.96 10.39 -18.96
CA VAL A 631 -2.97 9.03 -19.49
C VAL A 631 -2.84 8.04 -18.33
N SER A 632 -3.52 6.88 -18.40
CA SER A 632 -3.43 5.84 -17.37
C SER A 632 -3.47 4.44 -17.98
N SER A 633 -3.14 3.43 -17.18
CA SER A 633 -3.33 2.02 -17.57
C SER A 633 -4.79 1.66 -17.81
N ASP A 634 -5.73 2.36 -17.17
CA ASP A 634 -7.18 2.16 -17.32
C ASP A 634 -7.73 2.86 -18.57
N SER A 635 -7.09 3.96 -18.99
CA SER A 635 -7.41 4.70 -20.20
C SER A 635 -6.09 5.02 -20.93
N PRO A 636 -5.54 4.07 -21.72
CA PRO A 636 -4.22 4.18 -22.32
C PRO A 636 -4.16 5.15 -23.51
N VAL A 637 -5.24 5.89 -23.75
CA VAL A 637 -5.34 6.93 -24.77
C VAL A 637 -4.95 8.26 -24.15
N VAL A 638 -3.92 8.89 -24.71
CA VAL A 638 -3.50 10.25 -24.32
C VAL A 638 -4.64 11.24 -24.54
N GLN A 639 -4.92 12.03 -23.50
CA GLN A 639 -5.91 13.10 -23.55
C GLN A 639 -5.27 14.44 -23.21
N THR A 640 -5.66 15.49 -23.94
CA THR A 640 -5.16 16.85 -23.73
C THR A 640 -6.32 17.84 -23.72
N ALA A 641 -6.18 18.88 -22.91
CA ALA A 641 -7.11 19.98 -22.80
C ALA A 641 -6.33 21.28 -22.56
N ILE A 642 -6.88 22.42 -22.98
CA ILE A 642 -6.26 23.74 -22.82
C ILE A 642 -7.21 24.67 -22.09
N TYR A 643 -8.45 24.76 -22.57
CA TYR A 643 -9.44 25.71 -22.09
C TYR A 643 -10.20 25.16 -20.88
N VAL A 644 -10.79 26.04 -20.07
CA VAL A 644 -11.52 25.67 -18.84
C VAL A 644 -12.81 24.88 -19.13
N ASP A 645 -13.42 25.08 -20.30
CA ASP A 645 -14.63 24.40 -20.76
C ASP A 645 -14.37 22.97 -21.28
N GLU A 646 -13.10 22.61 -21.49
CA GLU A 646 -12.71 21.27 -21.93
C GLU A 646 -12.61 20.29 -20.75
N THR A 647 -13.08 19.06 -20.96
CA THR A 647 -12.98 17.98 -19.97
C THR A 647 -12.07 16.88 -20.48
N LEU A 648 -11.14 16.44 -19.62
CA LEU A 648 -10.44 15.18 -19.79
C LEU A 648 -11.40 14.06 -19.34
N LYS A 649 -11.55 13.00 -20.14
CA LYS A 649 -12.56 11.95 -19.99
C LYS A 649 -12.06 10.72 -19.26
#